data_AF-A0A1Z1WPW7-F1
#
_entry.id   AF-A0A1Z1WPW7-F1
#
_cell.length_a   1.000
_cell.length_b   1.000
_cell.length_c   1.000
_cell.angle_alpha   90.00
_cell.angle_beta   90.00
_cell.angle_gamma   90.00
#
_symmetry.space_group_name_H-M   'P 1'
#
loop_
_entity.id
_entity.type
_entity.pdbx_description
1 polymer ?
#
loop_
_entity_poly.entity_id
_entity_poly.type
_entity_poly.pdbx_seq_one_letter_code
_entity_poly.pdbx_strand_id
1 'polypeptide(L)'
;MCAAATALGGGVLLLGPATPAAADPMSSCTRTKGAVVAVDFGDWGGGVVRGCDATPTTGYDLLHEAGFSTEGTEHDGPAFICRLGHKKFHSGKQYPTPGQEKCKLTPPATAYWSYWIAPPGQDYWTYSPLGAMSQKPKNGSVEAWVFGATDPDGTSGGPTFTPAQVRAGGQTDPGDNPPDVKPGKVDLKAADAWLRGRLTEGDHVRDEGAESANLYQTANTALALAATKGRSTTLDRMKSYLAARTEEFAYPQGTDKAPSPLGAALLALLAESTEGDPHSFGGHNLARDLGRSVCTAGGTADCVAKGDFPGVGDVETQSLAVLALHRAGRKIPAEAVARVAAHQCKDGGFSPTLMRDGDTCSYSDPATTPYATIALQQAGGHTDAVAKARKNLRGAQLPTGAVAAYPGVTTGDVTATARSAQAMRLLGDTVRADAAVSWLSRQQTKSGGFGSDEDATDPAIFPTWAAAFAGARTSLAALTTKRPDQTKPPVDPTKPPVDPTDPSDPDPVKPPTSGVKPPWRAGEGPDLKKGTAYLTAGSRLKKGHYYENVAGTGFADYGLTIDGAYALAATGTNNNKLRGIVDFLDGEGKDASSGRRTVNDWTGVGTSHAAGGSIGKVAVLAQAVGRDPRDFAGHDLIAALGKAVCKKKSQRADRSCAAKGAYRYAPSVFSQSLAVIAQLRAGEKRAATAPVTYLRSLQKTSGAWPSLIPPTGDSEVDSTAMAAMALDLVGDTRSDKAVTKALKWIASKQLRSGGFPGASGDSVNSAALAVQGLSLDAPKYKTQIKKARKFLAKQQNRDGGFNVAAGGQRGSDVRASTQALGGALGTSFGTLVRDLDGTRPQPPGASSDDPAGAPGDGGSGTDIVTPGGGPEGGSGGGSAAGDTPTGPLASTGAQVTGLALAAAVLCLAGWRTLVVARRRGGLAGGPR
;
A
#
# COMPACT_ATOMS: atom_id res chain seq x y z
N MET A 1 90.88 -21.87 6.89
CA MET A 1 91.28 -21.03 8.04
C MET A 1 90.20 -19.97 8.26
N CYS A 2 90.06 -19.49 9.50
CA CYS A 2 89.13 -18.49 10.05
C CYS A 2 88.37 -17.56 9.07
N ALA A 3 87.16 -17.05 9.31
CA ALA A 3 86.10 -17.19 10.32
C ALA A 3 85.16 -15.99 10.08
N ALA A 4 83.82 -16.11 10.24
CA ALA A 4 82.91 -15.06 10.77
C ALA A 4 81.43 -15.28 10.40
N ALA A 5 80.56 -15.00 11.38
CA ALA A 5 79.18 -14.50 11.24
C ALA A 5 78.18 -15.26 10.34
N THR A 6 77.55 -16.28 10.93
CA THR A 6 76.12 -16.52 10.69
C THR A 6 75.30 -15.30 11.12
N ALA A 7 74.68 -14.59 10.18
CA ALA A 7 73.62 -13.62 10.44
C ALA A 7 72.31 -14.14 9.86
N LEU A 8 71.29 -14.29 10.71
CA LEU A 8 69.96 -14.76 10.32
C LEU A 8 69.24 -13.71 9.47
N GLY A 9 69.30 -13.87 8.15
CA GLY A 9 68.47 -13.15 7.19
C GLY A 9 67.03 -13.68 7.16
N GLY A 10 66.37 -13.74 8.32
CA GLY A 10 64.97 -14.12 8.44
C GLY A 10 64.08 -13.06 7.83
N GLY A 11 63.76 -13.21 6.53
CA GLY A 11 62.77 -12.40 5.83
C GLY A 11 61.37 -12.68 6.33
N VAL A 12 61.08 -12.27 7.57
CA VAL A 12 59.72 -12.23 8.10
C VAL A 12 58.96 -11.22 7.26
N LEU A 13 58.11 -11.72 6.37
CA LEU A 13 56.98 -10.95 5.86
C LEU A 13 56.12 -10.60 7.07
N LEU A 14 56.37 -9.41 7.62
CA LEU A 14 55.45 -8.73 8.52
C LEU A 14 54.20 -8.42 7.69
N LEU A 15 53.33 -9.41 7.60
CA LEU A 15 51.90 -9.22 7.48
C LEU A 15 51.48 -8.44 8.73
N GLY A 16 51.65 -7.11 8.67
CA GLY A 16 51.04 -6.22 9.64
C GLY A 16 49.56 -6.58 9.68
N PRO A 17 48.94 -6.64 10.87
CA PRO A 17 47.52 -6.96 10.97
C PRO A 17 46.78 -5.98 10.06
N ALA A 18 46.00 -6.51 9.12
CA ALA A 18 45.18 -5.68 8.25
C ALA A 18 44.37 -4.76 9.17
N THR A 19 44.65 -3.46 9.12
CA THR A 19 43.96 -2.48 9.95
C THR A 19 42.49 -2.61 9.61
N PRO A 20 41.63 -3.07 10.54
CA PRO A 20 40.21 -3.23 10.25
C PRO A 20 39.69 -1.88 9.79
N ALA A 21 38.91 -1.89 8.70
CA ALA A 21 38.35 -0.68 8.10
C ALA A 21 37.80 0.21 9.23
N ALA A 22 38.40 1.40 9.35
CA ALA A 22 37.96 2.35 10.35
C ALA A 22 36.69 2.99 9.84
N ALA A 23 35.62 2.93 10.64
CA ALA A 23 34.33 3.48 10.26
C ALA A 23 34.45 4.91 9.75
N ASP A 24 33.68 5.21 8.70
CA ASP A 24 33.71 6.50 8.05
C ASP A 24 33.50 7.62 9.10
N PRO A 25 34.26 8.73 9.04
CA PRO A 25 34.02 9.88 9.89
C PRO A 25 32.54 10.27 9.83
N MET A 26 31.93 10.61 10.97
CA MET A 26 30.51 11.02 11.01
C MET A 26 30.18 12.22 10.10
N SER A 27 31.20 12.99 9.69
CA SER A 27 31.12 14.08 8.71
C SER A 27 31.08 13.64 7.24
N SER A 28 31.43 12.38 6.92
CA SER A 28 31.34 11.80 5.58
C SER A 28 29.88 11.56 5.17
N CYS A 29 29.02 11.29 6.15
CA CYS A 29 27.57 11.21 5.99
C CYS A 29 26.92 12.59 6.07
N THR A 30 25.94 12.84 5.22
CA THR A 30 25.18 14.10 5.16
C THR A 30 23.71 13.82 4.85
N ARG A 31 22.87 14.85 4.68
CA ARG A 31 21.48 14.67 4.20
C ARG A 31 21.37 14.09 2.78
N THR A 32 22.47 14.05 2.01
CA THR A 32 22.48 13.66 0.58
C THR A 32 23.58 12.66 0.22
N LYS A 33 24.33 12.14 1.21
CA LYS A 33 25.42 11.17 1.02
C LYS A 33 25.55 10.25 2.22
N GLY A 34 25.70 8.95 1.99
CA GLY A 34 25.88 7.93 3.04
C GLY A 34 24.64 7.71 3.91
N ALA A 35 24.75 6.85 4.92
CA ALA A 35 23.75 6.66 5.95
C ALA A 35 24.40 6.53 7.33
N VAL A 36 23.64 6.84 8.38
CA VAL A 36 24.09 6.68 9.77
C VAL A 36 23.32 5.54 10.42
N VAL A 37 24.02 4.68 11.15
CA VAL A 37 23.40 3.67 12.01
C VAL A 37 23.64 3.98 13.48
N ALA A 38 22.63 3.73 14.30
CA ALA A 38 22.62 3.92 15.74
C ALA A 38 22.27 2.62 16.46
N VAL A 39 23.10 2.17 17.40
CA VAL A 39 22.84 0.97 18.20
C VAL A 39 22.74 1.37 19.67
N ASP A 40 21.64 1.02 20.32
CA ASP A 40 21.43 1.28 21.74
C ASP A 40 21.93 0.12 22.60
N PHE A 41 22.85 0.41 23.51
CA PHE A 41 23.36 -0.55 24.50
C PHE A 41 22.83 -0.28 25.92
N GLY A 42 21.75 0.47 26.07
CA GLY A 42 21.14 0.84 27.36
C GLY A 42 20.91 -0.34 28.32
N ASP A 43 20.43 -1.47 27.79
CA ASP A 43 20.19 -2.72 28.55
C ASP A 43 21.43 -3.30 29.26
N TRP A 44 22.64 -2.87 28.88
CA TRP A 44 23.91 -3.24 29.53
C TRP A 44 24.64 -2.05 30.15
N GLY A 45 23.91 -0.97 30.48
CA GLY A 45 24.45 0.26 31.08
C GLY A 45 25.20 1.15 30.09
N GLY A 46 25.02 0.92 28.79
CA GLY A 46 25.56 1.76 27.72
C GLY A 46 24.64 2.91 27.34
N GLY A 47 24.85 3.41 26.13
CA GLY A 47 23.96 4.35 25.46
C GLY A 47 24.11 4.23 23.94
N VAL A 48 23.47 5.13 23.21
CA VAL A 48 23.41 5.07 21.74
C VAL A 48 24.79 5.33 21.13
N VAL A 49 25.36 4.30 20.50
CA VAL A 49 26.58 4.39 19.70
C VAL A 49 26.20 4.63 18.24
N ARG A 50 26.92 5.54 17.57
CA ARG A 50 26.71 5.86 16.15
C ARG A 50 27.97 5.60 15.31
N GLY A 51 27.74 5.22 14.07
CA GLY A 51 28.73 5.22 12.99
C GLY A 51 28.10 5.55 11.64
N CYS A 52 28.95 5.83 10.67
CA CYS A 52 28.61 6.27 9.32
C CYS A 52 29.18 5.28 8.30
N ASP A 53 28.47 5.11 7.20
CA ASP A 53 28.98 4.55 5.94
C ASP A 53 28.65 5.56 4.84
N ALA A 54 29.65 6.04 4.10
CA ALA A 54 29.45 7.00 3.02
C ALA A 54 28.82 6.41 1.75
N THR A 55 28.80 5.07 1.62
CA THR A 55 28.40 4.30 0.42
C THR A 55 27.66 2.99 0.76
N PRO A 56 26.60 3.02 1.61
CA PRO A 56 25.95 1.80 2.09
C PRO A 56 25.23 1.03 0.98
N THR A 57 25.50 -0.27 0.89
CA THR A 57 24.83 -1.18 -0.06
C THR A 57 23.65 -1.92 0.55
N THR A 58 23.75 -2.29 1.83
CA THR A 58 22.66 -2.82 2.66
C THR A 58 22.73 -2.24 4.07
N GLY A 59 21.68 -2.41 4.86
CA GLY A 59 21.68 -2.02 6.28
C GLY A 59 22.64 -2.87 7.13
N TYR A 60 22.93 -4.09 6.68
CA TYR A 60 23.96 -4.95 7.28
C TYR A 60 25.37 -4.46 6.97
N ASP A 61 25.63 -3.99 5.75
CA ASP A 61 26.92 -3.41 5.36
C ASP A 61 27.14 -2.09 6.11
N LEU A 62 26.14 -1.21 6.11
CA LEU A 62 26.11 0.02 6.92
C LEU A 62 26.48 -0.26 8.38
N LEU A 63 25.96 -1.34 8.97
CA LEU A 63 26.26 -1.74 10.35
C LEU A 63 27.72 -2.16 10.55
N HIS A 64 28.31 -2.90 9.61
CA HIS A 64 29.70 -3.35 9.72
C HIS A 64 30.70 -2.24 9.40
N GLU A 65 30.48 -1.48 8.33
CA GLU A 65 31.31 -0.33 7.95
C GLU A 65 31.21 0.79 8.99
N ALA A 66 30.07 0.95 9.67
CA ALA A 66 29.96 1.82 10.85
C ALA A 66 30.76 1.34 12.09
N GLY A 67 31.40 0.16 12.02
CA GLY A 67 32.33 -0.36 13.03
C GLY A 67 31.72 -1.32 14.05
N PHE A 68 30.50 -1.82 13.82
CA PHE A 68 29.85 -2.79 14.71
C PHE A 68 30.21 -4.23 14.34
N SER A 69 30.36 -5.09 15.35
CA SER A 69 30.56 -6.53 15.19
C SER A 69 29.25 -7.29 15.43
N THR A 70 28.81 -8.08 14.45
CA THR A 70 27.62 -8.94 14.59
C THR A 70 27.98 -10.39 14.93
N GLU A 71 27.00 -11.13 15.47
CA GLU A 71 26.98 -12.59 15.43
C GLU A 71 25.56 -13.05 15.07
N GLY A 72 25.44 -14.02 14.15
CA GLY A 72 24.17 -14.57 13.68
C GLY A 72 23.58 -15.66 14.58
N THR A 73 22.53 -16.34 14.11
CA THR A 73 22.04 -17.59 14.72
C THR A 73 22.59 -18.82 13.98
N GLU A 74 22.68 -19.98 14.66
CA GLU A 74 23.02 -21.26 14.01
C GLU A 74 21.96 -21.70 12.98
N HIS A 75 20.69 -21.33 13.18
CA HIS A 75 19.54 -21.75 12.35
C HIS A 75 19.36 -20.89 11.08
N ASP A 76 19.49 -19.57 11.21
CA ASP A 76 19.17 -18.57 10.17
C ASP A 76 20.43 -17.90 9.60
N GLY A 77 21.60 -18.19 10.18
CA GLY A 77 22.89 -17.66 9.77
C GLY A 77 23.10 -16.19 10.16
N PRO A 78 24.07 -15.50 9.53
CA PRO A 78 24.39 -14.09 9.83
C PRO A 78 23.27 -13.12 9.49
N ALA A 79 22.28 -13.53 8.69
CA ALA A 79 21.14 -12.69 8.32
C ALA A 79 20.20 -12.38 9.51
N PHE A 80 20.22 -13.20 10.56
CA PHE A 80 19.49 -12.94 11.81
C PHE A 80 20.49 -12.52 12.89
N ILE A 81 20.67 -11.21 13.06
CA ILE A 81 21.62 -10.64 14.03
C ILE A 81 21.17 -10.97 15.46
N CYS A 82 21.92 -11.84 16.10
CA CYS A 82 21.69 -12.30 17.46
C CYS A 82 22.52 -11.51 18.49
N ARG A 83 23.72 -11.06 18.12
CA ARG A 83 24.55 -10.19 18.97
C ARG A 83 25.10 -8.98 18.23
N LEU A 84 25.28 -7.87 18.96
CA LEU A 84 25.97 -6.66 18.52
C LEU A 84 27.05 -6.24 19.51
N GLY A 85 28.14 -5.69 19.02
CA GLY A 85 29.22 -5.09 19.81
C GLY A 85 29.88 -3.94 19.04
N HIS A 86 30.61 -3.06 19.74
CA HIS A 86 31.30 -1.93 19.11
C HIS A 86 32.50 -1.48 19.95
N LYS A 87 33.64 -1.12 19.34
CA LYS A 87 34.88 -0.79 20.10
C LYS A 87 34.71 0.32 21.14
N LYS A 88 33.82 1.29 20.88
CA LYS A 88 33.46 2.39 21.81
C LYS A 88 32.64 1.95 23.03
N PHE A 89 32.12 0.72 23.07
CA PHE A 89 31.33 0.18 24.20
C PHE A 89 31.95 -1.14 24.69
N HIS A 90 32.33 -1.20 25.97
CA HIS A 90 33.01 -2.34 26.60
C HIS A 90 34.09 -2.99 25.71
N SER A 91 34.91 -2.15 25.06
CA SER A 91 36.03 -2.55 24.17
C SER A 91 35.66 -3.52 23.04
N GLY A 92 34.41 -3.50 22.55
CA GLY A 92 33.95 -4.38 21.47
C GLY A 92 33.29 -5.69 21.92
N LYS A 93 33.05 -5.87 23.22
CA LYS A 93 32.28 -7.01 23.73
C LYS A 93 30.87 -7.04 23.12
N GLN A 94 30.46 -8.22 22.66
CA GLN A 94 29.15 -8.44 22.02
C GLN A 94 28.06 -8.82 23.03
N TYR A 95 26.84 -8.40 22.72
CA TYR A 95 25.65 -8.48 23.57
C TYR A 95 24.41 -8.90 22.78
N PRO A 96 23.51 -9.75 23.34
CA PRO A 96 23.59 -10.38 24.66
C PRO A 96 24.77 -11.34 24.79
N THR A 97 25.31 -11.52 25.99
CA THR A 97 26.45 -12.41 26.18
C THR A 97 26.06 -13.89 25.95
N PRO A 98 27.00 -14.80 25.64
CA PRO A 98 26.72 -16.23 25.45
C PRO A 98 26.02 -16.96 26.62
N GLY A 99 26.03 -16.37 27.81
CA GLY A 99 25.27 -16.86 28.98
C GLY A 99 23.81 -16.39 29.05
N GLN A 100 23.44 -15.38 28.27
CA GLN A 100 22.10 -14.78 28.22
C GLN A 100 21.28 -15.30 27.03
N GLU A 101 21.91 -15.36 25.86
CA GLU A 101 21.37 -15.99 24.65
C GLU A 101 22.46 -16.90 24.06
N LYS A 102 22.08 -18.08 23.54
CA LYS A 102 22.99 -19.06 22.93
C LYS A 102 23.13 -18.88 21.41
N CYS A 103 22.21 -18.17 20.77
CA CYS A 103 22.14 -17.94 19.32
C CYS A 103 22.01 -19.22 18.50
N LYS A 104 21.26 -20.22 19.00
CA LYS A 104 20.99 -21.47 18.24
C LYS A 104 19.78 -21.37 17.31
N LEU A 105 18.76 -20.64 17.75
CA LEU A 105 17.52 -20.35 17.02
C LEU A 105 17.34 -18.83 16.99
N THR A 106 16.33 -18.35 16.26
CA THR A 106 15.84 -16.98 16.42
C THR A 106 15.53 -16.67 17.90
N PRO A 107 16.13 -15.61 18.48
CA PRO A 107 15.75 -15.11 19.80
C PRO A 107 14.25 -14.82 19.89
N PRO A 108 13.62 -15.02 21.06
CA PRO A 108 12.19 -14.80 21.22
C PRO A 108 11.84 -13.30 21.12
N ALA A 109 10.63 -12.99 20.64
CA ALA A 109 10.11 -11.62 20.53
C ALA A 109 10.12 -10.82 21.86
N THR A 110 10.27 -11.50 23.00
CA THR A 110 10.44 -10.89 24.32
C THR A 110 11.83 -10.32 24.61
N ALA A 111 12.86 -10.67 23.83
CA ALA A 111 14.24 -10.23 24.00
C ALA A 111 15.07 -10.48 22.72
N TYR A 112 15.07 -9.53 21.77
CA TYR A 112 15.89 -9.58 20.55
C TYR A 112 16.35 -8.20 20.11
N TRP A 113 17.28 -8.14 19.15
CA TRP A 113 17.68 -6.91 18.47
C TRP A 113 16.65 -6.54 17.40
N SER A 114 15.78 -5.58 17.68
CA SER A 114 14.80 -5.06 16.73
C SER A 114 15.42 -3.96 15.85
N TYR A 115 15.00 -3.92 14.58
CA TYR A 115 15.63 -3.14 13.52
C TYR A 115 14.67 -2.08 12.96
N TRP A 116 15.14 -0.84 12.90
CA TRP A 116 14.32 0.34 12.66
C TRP A 116 14.96 1.24 11.61
N ILE A 117 14.13 1.87 10.78
CA ILE A 117 14.57 2.70 9.65
C ILE A 117 13.90 4.07 9.66
N ALA A 118 14.63 5.07 9.18
CA ALA A 118 14.13 6.41 8.91
C ALA A 118 14.80 6.96 7.63
N PRO A 119 14.12 6.85 6.47
CA PRO A 119 14.55 7.44 5.20
C PRO A 119 14.92 8.93 5.29
N PRO A 120 15.57 9.51 4.25
CA PRO A 120 15.96 10.92 4.26
C PRO A 120 14.75 11.83 4.50
N GLY A 121 14.84 12.72 5.49
CA GLY A 121 13.75 13.62 5.89
C GLY A 121 12.81 13.08 6.99
N GLN A 122 12.76 11.76 7.23
CA GLN A 122 11.89 11.18 8.28
C GLN A 122 12.43 11.45 9.70
N ASP A 123 11.56 11.84 10.62
CA ASP A 123 11.88 12.24 12.01
C ASP A 123 11.28 11.33 13.09
N TYR A 124 10.62 10.24 12.69
CA TYR A 124 10.17 9.11 13.52
C TYR A 124 10.78 7.79 13.02
N TRP A 125 10.78 6.75 13.85
CA TRP A 125 11.26 5.41 13.48
C TRP A 125 10.13 4.55 12.92
N THR A 126 10.41 3.84 11.83
CA THR A 126 9.55 2.76 11.31
C THR A 126 10.21 1.43 11.61
N TYR A 127 9.47 0.45 12.13
CA TYR A 127 9.99 -0.92 12.25
C TYR A 127 10.25 -1.49 10.84
N SER A 128 11.43 -2.07 10.62
CA SER A 128 11.83 -2.44 9.27
C SER A 128 11.05 -3.66 8.78
N PRO A 129 10.28 -3.57 7.67
CA PRO A 129 9.61 -4.72 7.08
C PRO A 129 10.59 -5.68 6.37
N LEU A 130 11.88 -5.31 6.31
CA LEU A 130 12.96 -6.07 5.68
C LEU A 130 14.10 -6.29 6.69
N GLY A 131 14.67 -7.49 6.70
CA GLY A 131 15.94 -7.73 7.42
C GLY A 131 17.09 -6.91 6.83
N ALA A 132 18.11 -6.62 7.63
CA ALA A 132 19.20 -5.70 7.29
C ALA A 132 19.99 -6.07 6.03
N MET A 133 20.08 -7.36 5.68
CA MET A 133 20.68 -7.86 4.43
C MET A 133 19.87 -7.50 3.17
N SER A 134 18.57 -7.23 3.32
CA SER A 134 17.64 -6.91 2.22
C SER A 134 17.29 -5.42 2.17
N GLN A 135 17.34 -4.75 3.31
CA GLN A 135 17.12 -3.31 3.44
C GLN A 135 18.27 -2.53 2.78
N LYS A 136 17.94 -1.52 1.98
CA LYS A 136 18.92 -0.71 1.22
C LYS A 136 18.84 0.76 1.68
N PRO A 137 19.79 1.23 2.52
CA PRO A 137 19.78 2.59 3.02
C PRO A 137 19.92 3.59 1.87
N LYS A 138 19.05 4.60 1.82
CA LYS A 138 19.17 5.71 0.86
C LYS A 138 20.18 6.73 1.41
N ASN A 139 20.85 7.46 0.52
CA ASN A 139 21.69 8.61 0.91
C ASN A 139 20.91 9.60 1.79
N GLY A 140 21.41 9.86 3.00
CA GLY A 140 20.76 10.67 4.03
C GLY A 140 19.76 9.93 4.92
N SER A 141 19.62 8.61 4.82
CA SER A 141 18.83 7.81 5.76
C SER A 141 19.56 7.60 7.08
N VAL A 142 18.80 7.25 8.12
CA VAL A 142 19.35 6.73 9.36
C VAL A 142 18.61 5.45 9.77
N GLU A 143 19.34 4.52 10.38
CA GLU A 143 18.83 3.22 10.81
C GLU A 143 19.21 2.98 12.28
N ALA A 144 18.42 2.19 12.99
CA ALA A 144 18.60 1.95 14.42
C ALA A 144 18.40 0.48 14.82
N TRP A 145 19.15 0.08 15.84
CA TRP A 145 19.06 -1.21 16.49
C TRP A 145 18.87 -1.00 17.99
N VAL A 146 17.85 -1.64 18.56
CA VAL A 146 17.59 -1.62 20.01
C VAL A 146 17.33 -3.05 20.48
N PHE A 147 17.71 -3.35 21.72
CA PHE A 147 17.47 -4.65 22.31
C PHE A 147 16.28 -4.59 23.26
N GLY A 148 15.42 -5.62 23.24
CA GLY A 148 14.33 -5.75 24.20
C GLY A 148 13.15 -6.57 23.70
N ALA A 149 12.00 -6.39 24.34
CA ALA A 149 10.73 -6.91 23.86
C ALA A 149 10.18 -5.98 22.76
N THR A 150 9.88 -6.54 21.59
CA THR A 150 9.26 -5.85 20.45
C THR A 150 8.17 -6.78 19.91
N ASP A 151 6.98 -6.24 19.68
CA ASP A 151 5.86 -6.99 19.08
C ASP A 151 6.10 -7.24 17.58
N PRO A 152 5.49 -8.28 16.97
CA PRO A 152 5.75 -8.63 15.58
C PRO A 152 5.48 -7.51 14.57
N ASP A 153 4.51 -6.64 14.87
CA ASP A 153 4.12 -5.50 14.03
C ASP A 153 4.95 -4.24 14.31
N GLY A 154 5.84 -4.26 15.31
CA GLY A 154 6.70 -3.14 15.68
C GLY A 154 5.96 -1.91 16.21
N THR A 155 4.81 -2.09 16.87
CA THR A 155 4.04 -1.00 17.47
C THR A 155 4.55 -0.58 18.86
N SER A 156 5.47 -1.35 19.44
CA SER A 156 6.09 -1.19 20.75
C SER A 156 7.58 -1.60 20.71
N GLY A 157 8.35 -1.27 21.75
CA GLY A 157 9.76 -1.70 21.83
C GLY A 157 10.74 -0.98 20.88
N GLY A 158 10.31 0.12 20.26
CA GLY A 158 11.17 0.95 19.39
C GLY A 158 12.08 1.93 20.12
N PRO A 159 12.95 2.66 19.38
CA PRO A 159 13.99 3.48 19.97
C PRO A 159 13.45 4.67 20.77
N THR A 160 14.10 4.94 21.91
CA THR A 160 13.75 6.05 22.82
C THR A 160 14.31 7.41 22.37
N PHE A 161 15.23 7.40 21.40
CA PHE A 161 15.80 8.56 20.73
C PHE A 161 15.15 8.77 19.36
N THR A 162 15.28 9.95 18.75
CA THR A 162 14.72 10.25 17.42
C THR A 162 15.76 10.11 16.29
N PRO A 163 15.34 9.85 15.03
CA PRO A 163 16.18 9.95 13.85
C PRO A 163 16.96 11.28 13.78
N ALA A 164 16.32 12.39 14.16
CA ALA A 164 16.93 13.72 14.15
C ALA A 164 18.12 13.85 15.12
N GLN A 165 18.07 13.19 16.29
CA GLN A 165 19.18 13.16 17.25
C GLN A 165 20.40 12.40 16.72
N VAL A 166 20.20 11.42 15.82
CA VAL A 166 21.29 10.56 15.32
C VAL A 166 21.85 11.00 13.95
N ARG A 167 21.08 11.71 13.12
CA ARG A 167 21.53 12.27 11.82
C ARG A 167 22.84 13.08 11.92
N ALA A 168 23.68 12.95 10.91
CA ALA A 168 24.87 13.77 10.74
C ALA A 168 24.48 15.24 10.50
N GLY A 169 24.79 16.11 11.45
CA GLY A 169 24.50 17.55 11.39
C GLY A 169 23.78 18.16 12.61
N GLY A 170 23.10 17.35 13.42
CA GLY A 170 22.72 17.70 14.81
C GLY A 170 21.92 18.98 15.08
N GLN A 171 21.09 19.49 14.16
CA GLN A 171 20.07 20.57 14.32
C GLN A 171 19.39 20.82 12.93
N THR A 172 18.23 21.45 12.74
CA THR A 172 17.11 21.95 13.59
C THR A 172 15.78 21.30 13.13
N ASP A 173 14.63 21.70 13.70
CA ASP A 173 13.28 21.33 13.29
C ASP A 173 13.03 21.52 11.77
N PRO A 174 12.40 20.58 11.04
CA PRO A 174 12.04 20.76 9.62
C PRO A 174 11.11 21.95 9.34
N GLY A 175 10.40 22.44 10.37
CA GLY A 175 9.37 23.46 10.25
C GLY A 175 9.84 24.92 10.09
N ASP A 176 11.13 25.23 10.21
CA ASP A 176 11.60 26.62 10.30
C ASP A 176 11.79 27.32 8.95
N ASN A 177 12.11 26.60 7.87
CA ASN A 177 12.27 27.17 6.53
C ASN A 177 11.08 26.80 5.62
N PRO A 178 10.35 27.77 5.03
CA PRO A 178 9.27 27.48 4.09
C PRO A 178 9.82 26.97 2.74
N PRO A 179 9.04 26.19 1.96
CA PRO A 179 9.46 25.75 0.63
C PRO A 179 9.66 26.93 -0.34
N ASP A 180 10.82 26.98 -1.01
CA ASP A 180 11.10 27.92 -2.09
C ASP A 180 10.56 27.36 -3.41
N VAL A 181 9.38 27.87 -3.82
CA VAL A 181 8.70 27.44 -5.05
C VAL A 181 8.21 28.65 -5.84
N LYS A 182 8.29 28.55 -7.18
CA LYS A 182 7.76 29.58 -8.07
C LYS A 182 6.27 29.84 -7.79
N PRO A 183 5.79 31.09 -7.74
CA PRO A 183 4.37 31.37 -7.54
C PRO A 183 3.48 30.72 -8.61
N GLY A 184 2.34 30.18 -8.20
CA GLY A 184 1.33 29.58 -9.07
C GLY A 184 -0.08 29.92 -8.60
N LYS A 185 -1.07 29.76 -9.48
CA LYS A 185 -2.48 30.11 -9.21
C LYS A 185 -3.41 29.07 -9.79
N VAL A 186 -4.35 28.59 -8.98
CA VAL A 186 -5.48 27.76 -9.43
C VAL A 186 -6.42 28.60 -10.31
N ASP A 187 -6.80 28.06 -11.46
CA ASP A 187 -7.88 28.62 -12.29
C ASP A 187 -9.24 28.30 -11.66
N LEU A 188 -9.73 29.24 -10.85
CA LEU A 188 -11.04 29.15 -10.21
C LEU A 188 -12.20 29.18 -11.21
N LYS A 189 -12.02 29.74 -12.42
CA LYS A 189 -13.05 29.76 -13.46
C LYS A 189 -13.19 28.38 -14.10
N ALA A 190 -12.08 27.69 -14.33
CA ALA A 190 -12.09 26.31 -14.82
C ALA A 190 -12.68 25.36 -13.76
N ALA A 191 -12.30 25.50 -12.47
CA ALA A 191 -12.87 24.72 -11.38
C ALA A 191 -14.39 24.97 -11.19
N ASP A 192 -14.83 26.24 -11.26
CA ASP A 192 -16.24 26.65 -11.26
C ASP A 192 -17.05 26.04 -12.41
N ALA A 193 -16.50 26.05 -13.64
CA ALA A 193 -17.14 25.43 -14.79
C ALA A 193 -17.25 23.91 -14.63
N TRP A 194 -16.18 23.25 -14.19
CA TRP A 194 -16.15 21.81 -13.96
C TRP A 194 -17.15 21.37 -12.88
N LEU A 195 -17.20 22.06 -11.74
CA LEU A 195 -18.13 21.78 -10.65
C LEU A 195 -19.60 21.92 -11.10
N ARG A 196 -19.92 22.95 -11.91
CA ARG A 196 -21.26 23.06 -12.52
C ARG A 196 -21.59 21.90 -13.46
N GLY A 197 -20.61 21.36 -14.18
CA GLY A 197 -20.74 20.17 -15.02
C GLY A 197 -21.02 18.87 -14.24
N ARG A 198 -21.05 18.91 -12.90
CA ARG A 198 -21.47 17.79 -12.03
C ARG A 198 -22.92 17.91 -11.53
N LEU A 199 -23.60 19.02 -11.82
CA LEU A 199 -24.96 19.26 -11.36
C LEU A 199 -25.99 18.60 -12.27
N THR A 200 -26.91 17.85 -11.67
CA THR A 200 -28.18 17.46 -12.29
C THR A 200 -29.15 18.63 -12.16
N GLU A 201 -29.87 18.96 -13.23
CA GLU A 201 -30.87 20.05 -13.31
C GLU A 201 -30.34 21.47 -12.94
N GLY A 202 -29.03 21.60 -12.66
CA GLY A 202 -28.36 22.83 -12.28
C GLY A 202 -28.48 23.21 -10.79
N ASP A 203 -28.97 22.30 -9.93
CA ASP A 203 -29.25 22.59 -8.52
C ASP A 203 -28.85 21.48 -7.52
N HIS A 204 -28.54 20.26 -7.96
CA HIS A 204 -28.08 19.18 -7.07
C HIS A 204 -27.02 18.27 -7.71
N VAL A 205 -26.26 17.56 -6.88
CA VAL A 205 -25.38 16.48 -7.34
C VAL A 205 -26.09 15.13 -7.14
N ARG A 206 -25.96 14.25 -8.12
CA ARG A 206 -26.52 12.89 -8.11
C ARG A 206 -25.39 11.90 -8.36
N ASP A 207 -25.33 10.82 -7.57
CA ASP A 207 -24.38 9.74 -7.82
C ASP A 207 -24.70 9.04 -9.15
N GLU A 208 -23.68 8.52 -9.83
CA GLU A 208 -23.84 7.87 -11.13
C GLU A 208 -24.75 6.63 -11.01
N GLY A 209 -25.95 6.70 -11.61
CA GLY A 209 -26.96 5.65 -11.53
C GLY A 209 -27.84 5.66 -10.27
N ALA A 210 -27.74 6.67 -9.40
CA ALA A 210 -28.70 6.89 -8.31
C ALA A 210 -29.96 7.61 -8.82
N GLU A 211 -31.10 7.39 -8.18
CA GLU A 211 -32.35 8.13 -8.43
C GLU A 211 -32.47 9.36 -7.51
N SER A 212 -31.98 9.25 -6.26
CA SER A 212 -31.96 10.33 -5.26
C SER A 212 -30.71 11.20 -5.36
N ALA A 213 -30.82 12.45 -4.92
CA ALA A 213 -29.68 13.36 -4.81
C ALA A 213 -28.69 12.92 -3.72
N ASN A 214 -27.41 13.25 -3.92
CA ASN A 214 -26.41 13.16 -2.86
C ASN A 214 -26.29 14.53 -2.18
N LEU A 215 -26.99 14.71 -1.06
CA LEU A 215 -27.08 16.00 -0.38
C LEU A 215 -25.73 16.45 0.23
N TYR A 216 -24.87 15.50 0.63
CA TYR A 216 -23.49 15.78 1.04
C TYR A 216 -22.64 16.35 -0.10
N GLN A 217 -22.66 15.72 -1.29
CA GLN A 217 -21.96 16.24 -2.47
C GLN A 217 -22.55 17.57 -2.93
N THR A 218 -23.87 17.74 -2.81
CA THR A 218 -24.57 18.99 -3.16
C THR A 218 -24.13 20.14 -2.25
N ALA A 219 -24.12 19.96 -0.93
CA ALA A 219 -23.70 20.98 0.02
C ALA A 219 -22.22 21.37 -0.13
N ASN A 220 -21.31 20.40 -0.28
CA ASN A 220 -19.90 20.69 -0.51
C ASN A 220 -19.64 21.37 -1.87
N THR A 221 -20.37 20.97 -2.92
CA THR A 221 -20.29 21.64 -4.23
C THR A 221 -20.82 23.08 -4.16
N ALA A 222 -21.88 23.34 -3.39
CA ALA A 222 -22.38 24.70 -3.16
C ALA A 222 -21.34 25.58 -2.43
N LEU A 223 -20.71 25.06 -1.37
CA LEU A 223 -19.62 25.76 -0.65
C LEU A 223 -18.41 26.01 -1.56
N ALA A 224 -18.02 25.04 -2.40
CA ALA A 224 -16.94 25.21 -3.36
C ALA A 224 -17.27 26.27 -4.44
N LEU A 225 -18.51 26.30 -4.96
CA LEU A 225 -18.95 27.33 -5.91
C LEU A 225 -19.01 28.73 -5.29
N ALA A 226 -19.37 28.82 -4.00
CA ALA A 226 -19.27 30.07 -3.24
C ALA A 226 -17.80 30.56 -3.16
N ALA A 227 -16.83 29.66 -3.01
CA ALA A 227 -15.41 30.01 -3.03
C ALA A 227 -14.92 30.41 -4.44
N THR A 228 -15.20 29.62 -5.49
CA THR A 228 -14.67 29.84 -6.85
C THR A 228 -15.25 31.07 -7.54
N LYS A 229 -16.55 31.34 -7.36
CA LYS A 229 -17.28 32.41 -8.09
C LYS A 229 -18.00 33.41 -7.19
N GLY A 230 -18.32 33.05 -5.94
CA GLY A 230 -19.17 33.88 -5.08
C GLY A 230 -20.65 33.74 -5.46
N ARG A 231 -21.40 34.85 -5.38
CA ARG A 231 -22.84 34.86 -5.64
C ARG A 231 -23.15 34.44 -7.09
N SER A 232 -24.10 33.51 -7.26
CA SER A 232 -24.55 33.09 -8.59
C SER A 232 -25.93 32.43 -8.54
N THR A 233 -26.70 32.54 -9.62
CA THR A 233 -28.03 31.92 -9.74
C THR A 233 -28.01 30.39 -9.71
N THR A 234 -26.85 29.76 -9.89
CA THR A 234 -26.63 28.33 -9.63
C THR A 234 -26.56 28.08 -8.13
N LEU A 235 -25.75 28.85 -7.41
CA LEU A 235 -25.61 28.72 -5.95
C LEU A 235 -26.94 29.01 -5.22
N ASP A 236 -27.72 30.00 -5.69
CA ASP A 236 -29.05 30.29 -5.13
C ASP A 236 -30.04 29.14 -5.35
N ARG A 237 -29.97 28.45 -6.51
CA ARG A 237 -30.75 27.24 -6.79
C ARG A 237 -30.34 26.09 -5.89
N MET A 238 -29.04 25.80 -5.77
CA MET A 238 -28.54 24.77 -4.86
C MET A 238 -28.91 25.03 -3.40
N LYS A 239 -28.84 26.29 -2.95
CA LYS A 239 -29.25 26.70 -1.60
C LYS A 239 -30.75 26.45 -1.39
N SER A 240 -31.58 26.79 -2.38
CA SER A 240 -33.03 26.54 -2.34
C SER A 240 -33.36 25.04 -2.32
N TYR A 241 -32.66 24.26 -3.15
CA TYR A 241 -32.80 22.80 -3.21
C TYR A 241 -32.48 22.11 -1.89
N LEU A 242 -31.40 22.55 -1.23
CA LEU A 242 -30.96 22.06 0.08
C LEU A 242 -31.88 22.54 1.21
N ALA A 243 -32.34 23.78 1.18
CA ALA A 243 -33.30 24.31 2.16
C ALA A 243 -34.64 23.53 2.13
N ALA A 244 -35.09 23.11 0.94
CA ALA A 244 -36.27 22.25 0.78
C ALA A 244 -36.05 20.80 1.25
N ARG A 245 -34.80 20.40 1.56
CA ARG A 245 -34.40 19.05 2.00
C ARG A 245 -33.61 19.07 3.32
N THR A 246 -33.77 20.13 4.11
CA THR A 246 -33.13 20.24 5.43
C THR A 246 -33.49 19.08 6.34
N GLU A 247 -34.74 18.60 6.31
CA GLU A 247 -35.16 17.45 7.12
C GLU A 247 -34.52 16.14 6.65
N GLU A 248 -34.46 15.89 5.33
CA GLU A 248 -33.79 14.71 4.76
C GLU A 248 -32.30 14.65 5.12
N PHE A 249 -31.61 15.79 5.11
CA PHE A 249 -30.16 15.83 5.31
C PHE A 249 -29.74 15.99 6.78
N ALA A 250 -30.39 16.91 7.51
CA ALA A 250 -30.04 17.25 8.89
C ALA A 250 -30.88 16.51 9.93
N TYR A 251 -32.06 15.97 9.58
CA TYR A 251 -32.94 15.26 10.53
C TYR A 251 -33.42 13.88 10.00
N PRO A 252 -32.53 13.00 9.48
CA PRO A 252 -32.92 11.73 8.85
C PRO A 252 -33.60 10.72 9.80
N GLN A 253 -33.60 10.98 11.11
CA GLN A 253 -34.27 10.18 12.14
C GLN A 253 -35.57 10.83 12.66
N GLY A 254 -36.01 11.94 12.07
CA GLY A 254 -37.11 12.78 12.55
C GLY A 254 -36.61 14.04 13.28
N THR A 255 -37.44 15.09 13.24
CA THR A 255 -37.13 16.41 13.85
C THR A 255 -37.28 16.44 15.37
N ASP A 256 -37.81 15.36 15.97
CA ASP A 256 -37.83 15.12 17.42
C ASP A 256 -36.55 14.47 17.95
N LYS A 257 -35.62 14.08 17.06
CA LYS A 257 -34.31 13.49 17.40
C LYS A 257 -33.18 14.51 17.29
N ALA A 258 -32.01 14.14 17.77
CA ALA A 258 -30.79 14.90 17.52
C ALA A 258 -30.53 14.99 16.00
N PRO A 259 -30.13 16.16 15.48
CA PRO A 259 -29.80 16.29 14.07
C PRO A 259 -28.53 15.50 13.72
N SER A 260 -28.46 15.04 12.47
CA SER A 260 -27.23 14.58 11.82
C SER A 260 -26.17 15.68 11.92
N PRO A 261 -25.06 15.48 12.65
CA PRO A 261 -24.08 16.55 12.88
C PRO A 261 -23.45 17.05 11.59
N LEU A 262 -23.15 16.12 10.67
CA LEU A 262 -22.63 16.45 9.34
C LEU A 262 -23.62 17.27 8.50
N GLY A 263 -24.89 16.85 8.46
CA GLY A 263 -25.93 17.54 7.70
C GLY A 263 -26.22 18.94 8.23
N ALA A 264 -26.45 19.05 9.55
CA ALA A 264 -26.67 20.34 10.20
C ALA A 264 -25.46 21.28 10.09
N ALA A 265 -24.23 20.77 10.26
CA ALA A 265 -23.02 21.57 10.12
C ALA A 265 -22.84 22.10 8.70
N LEU A 266 -22.96 21.26 7.66
CA LEU A 266 -22.77 21.68 6.27
C LEU A 266 -23.85 22.67 5.81
N LEU A 267 -25.12 22.48 6.23
CA LEU A 267 -26.20 23.42 5.92
C LEU A 267 -26.04 24.76 6.67
N ALA A 268 -25.64 24.74 7.95
CA ALA A 268 -25.35 25.97 8.70
C ALA A 268 -24.15 26.72 8.11
N LEU A 269 -23.08 26.02 7.74
CA LEU A 269 -21.92 26.59 7.04
C LEU A 269 -22.31 27.16 5.67
N LEU A 270 -23.24 26.55 4.93
CA LEU A 270 -23.72 27.06 3.64
C LEU A 270 -24.60 28.31 3.82
N ALA A 271 -25.48 28.33 4.82
CA ALA A 271 -26.26 29.52 5.17
C ALA A 271 -25.32 30.71 5.43
N GLU A 272 -24.40 30.52 6.38
CA GLU A 272 -23.36 31.49 6.75
C GLU A 272 -22.51 31.94 5.56
N SER A 273 -22.01 30.99 4.76
CA SER A 273 -21.17 31.26 3.58
C SER A 273 -21.89 32.03 2.48
N THR A 274 -23.22 32.02 2.46
CA THR A 274 -24.07 32.75 1.51
C THR A 274 -24.79 33.95 2.14
N GLU A 275 -24.32 34.37 3.33
CA GLU A 275 -24.87 35.44 4.16
C GLU A 275 -26.38 35.31 4.45
N GLY A 276 -26.87 34.07 4.52
CA GLY A 276 -28.16 33.69 5.10
C GLY A 276 -28.03 33.28 6.56
N ASP A 277 -29.17 32.97 7.19
CA ASP A 277 -29.26 32.69 8.63
C ASP A 277 -29.28 31.17 8.94
N PRO A 278 -28.28 30.62 9.66
CA PRO A 278 -28.28 29.22 10.10
C PRO A 278 -29.29 28.93 11.23
N HIS A 279 -29.95 29.95 11.79
CA HIS A 279 -31.00 29.80 12.79
C HIS A 279 -32.41 29.61 12.21
N SER A 280 -32.57 29.73 10.88
CA SER A 280 -33.84 29.55 10.17
C SER A 280 -33.72 28.80 8.83
N PHE A 281 -32.57 28.19 8.54
CA PHE A 281 -32.30 27.52 7.27
C PHE A 281 -33.26 26.35 7.00
N GLY A 282 -34.04 26.44 5.93
CA GLY A 282 -35.08 25.46 5.61
C GLY A 282 -36.16 25.31 6.69
N GLY A 283 -36.40 26.35 7.49
CA GLY A 283 -37.35 26.35 8.60
C GLY A 283 -36.77 25.87 9.94
N HIS A 284 -35.51 25.43 9.98
CA HIS A 284 -34.89 24.81 11.16
C HIS A 284 -33.78 25.66 11.77
N ASN A 285 -33.63 25.60 13.09
CA ASN A 285 -32.55 26.28 13.80
C ASN A 285 -31.37 25.33 14.01
N LEU A 286 -30.67 25.04 12.91
CA LEU A 286 -29.59 24.07 12.84
C LEU A 286 -28.52 24.34 13.90
N ALA A 287 -28.12 25.59 14.06
CA ALA A 287 -27.13 25.99 15.06
C ALA A 287 -27.61 25.79 16.50
N ARG A 288 -28.91 25.99 16.80
CA ARG A 288 -29.50 25.70 18.13
C ARG A 288 -29.49 24.20 18.41
N ASP A 289 -29.95 23.41 17.44
CA ASP A 289 -30.23 21.99 17.63
C ASP A 289 -28.94 21.16 17.65
N LEU A 290 -27.98 21.47 16.75
CA LEU A 290 -26.64 20.91 16.76
C LEU A 290 -25.92 21.16 18.10
N GLY A 291 -25.89 22.40 18.58
CA GLY A 291 -25.24 22.71 19.85
C GLY A 291 -26.01 22.24 21.10
N ARG A 292 -27.21 21.66 20.93
CA ARG A 292 -27.96 20.94 21.98
C ARG A 292 -27.73 19.43 21.94
N SER A 293 -27.24 18.87 20.83
CA SER A 293 -27.06 17.42 20.69
C SER A 293 -25.78 16.87 21.30
N VAL A 294 -24.82 17.73 21.67
CA VAL A 294 -23.53 17.32 22.25
C VAL A 294 -23.70 16.36 23.43
N CYS A 295 -23.05 15.20 23.33
CA CYS A 295 -23.13 14.10 24.27
C CYS A 295 -22.62 14.51 25.65
N THR A 296 -23.45 14.34 26.68
CA THR A 296 -23.08 14.63 28.08
C THR A 296 -22.34 13.47 28.77
N ALA A 297 -22.33 12.28 28.14
CA ALA A 297 -21.61 11.09 28.58
C ALA A 297 -21.16 10.26 27.36
N GLY A 298 -20.14 9.41 27.56
CA GLY A 298 -19.61 8.48 26.56
C GLY A 298 -20.10 7.04 26.76
N GLY A 299 -19.55 6.12 25.95
CA GLY A 299 -19.84 4.68 26.03
C GLY A 299 -21.26 4.29 25.61
N THR A 300 -21.94 5.12 24.81
CA THR A 300 -23.29 4.83 24.29
C THR A 300 -23.21 4.30 22.86
N ALA A 301 -24.36 3.94 22.26
CA ALA A 301 -24.41 3.54 20.85
C ALA A 301 -24.04 4.69 19.89
N ASP A 302 -24.27 5.94 20.31
CA ASP A 302 -24.12 7.14 19.46
C ASP A 302 -22.93 8.03 19.88
N CYS A 303 -22.34 7.83 21.06
CA CYS A 303 -21.30 8.69 21.63
C CYS A 303 -20.15 7.84 22.20
N VAL A 304 -18.93 8.06 21.74
CA VAL A 304 -17.73 7.37 22.23
C VAL A 304 -17.33 7.93 23.59
N ALA A 305 -17.27 9.25 23.72
CA ALA A 305 -16.91 10.00 24.92
C ALA A 305 -17.88 11.19 25.16
N LYS A 306 -17.73 11.84 26.31
CA LYS A 306 -18.37 13.13 26.58
C LYS A 306 -17.82 14.20 25.63
N GLY A 307 -18.69 15.07 25.13
CA GLY A 307 -18.33 16.12 24.16
C GLY A 307 -18.42 15.71 22.70
N ASP A 308 -18.65 14.43 22.38
CA ASP A 308 -18.96 14.00 21.01
C ASP A 308 -20.26 14.63 20.50
N PHE A 309 -20.40 14.73 19.17
CA PHE A 309 -21.72 14.85 18.55
C PHE A 309 -22.28 13.45 18.21
N PRO A 310 -23.59 13.18 18.40
CA PRO A 310 -24.15 11.84 18.23
C PRO A 310 -23.97 11.28 16.81
N GLY A 311 -23.52 10.03 16.73
CA GLY A 311 -23.33 9.30 15.46
C GLY A 311 -22.08 9.69 14.66
N VAL A 312 -21.19 10.53 15.22
CA VAL A 312 -19.90 10.87 14.59
C VAL A 312 -18.87 9.79 14.88
N GLY A 313 -18.11 9.38 13.86
CA GLY A 313 -17.00 8.41 13.99
C GLY A 313 -15.61 9.01 13.72
N ASP A 314 -15.55 10.22 13.17
CA ASP A 314 -14.35 10.87 12.63
C ASP A 314 -14.14 12.29 13.19
N VAL A 315 -12.88 12.69 13.28
CA VAL A 315 -12.49 13.99 13.86
C VAL A 315 -12.78 15.15 12.90
N GLU A 316 -12.86 14.90 11.59
CA GLU A 316 -13.26 15.91 10.58
C GLU A 316 -14.68 16.40 10.84
N THR A 317 -15.66 15.50 10.97
CA THR A 317 -17.07 15.83 11.21
C THR A 317 -17.26 16.46 12.60
N GLN A 318 -16.57 15.97 13.62
CA GLN A 318 -16.55 16.59 14.96
C GLN A 318 -16.05 18.05 14.89
N SER A 319 -14.99 18.31 14.09
CA SER A 319 -14.42 19.64 13.88
C SER A 319 -15.32 20.55 13.03
N LEU A 320 -15.97 20.01 12.00
CA LEU A 320 -16.96 20.73 11.17
C LEU A 320 -18.16 21.20 12.02
N ALA A 321 -18.65 20.37 12.94
CA ALA A 321 -19.74 20.74 13.84
C ALA A 321 -19.33 21.85 14.82
N VAL A 322 -18.13 21.79 15.41
CA VAL A 322 -17.56 22.90 16.21
C VAL A 322 -17.46 24.20 15.38
N LEU A 323 -16.95 24.10 14.14
CA LEU A 323 -16.79 25.24 13.26
C LEU A 323 -18.14 25.85 12.82
N ALA A 324 -19.15 25.03 12.56
CA ALA A 324 -20.50 25.48 12.23
C ALA A 324 -21.14 26.27 13.39
N LEU A 325 -20.98 25.80 14.64
CA LEU A 325 -21.44 26.54 15.82
C LEU A 325 -20.72 27.88 16.00
N HIS A 326 -19.40 27.90 15.79
CA HIS A 326 -18.62 29.15 15.80
C HIS A 326 -19.13 30.14 14.73
N ARG A 327 -19.23 29.68 13.47
CA ARG A 327 -19.69 30.50 12.32
C ARG A 327 -21.06 31.10 12.57
N ALA A 328 -21.99 30.34 13.13
CA ALA A 328 -23.34 30.77 13.50
C ALA A 328 -23.41 31.65 14.77
N GLY A 329 -22.29 32.19 15.28
CA GLY A 329 -22.26 33.02 16.49
C GLY A 329 -22.74 32.33 17.77
N ARG A 330 -22.90 31.01 17.76
CA ARG A 330 -23.38 30.24 18.91
C ARG A 330 -22.23 30.05 19.90
N LYS A 331 -22.50 30.24 21.20
CA LYS A 331 -21.58 29.77 22.25
C LYS A 331 -21.36 28.26 22.09
N ILE A 332 -20.14 27.88 21.74
CA ILE A 332 -19.74 26.49 21.50
C ILE A 332 -19.69 25.75 22.85
N PRO A 333 -20.23 24.53 22.97
CA PRO A 333 -20.04 23.69 24.15
C PRO A 333 -18.55 23.39 24.37
N ALA A 334 -18.00 23.82 25.52
CA ALA A 334 -16.56 23.68 25.81
C ALA A 334 -16.07 22.23 25.75
N GLU A 335 -16.91 21.28 26.17
CA GLU A 335 -16.65 19.83 26.07
C GLU A 335 -16.41 19.39 24.62
N ALA A 336 -17.14 19.93 23.64
CA ALA A 336 -16.96 19.57 22.23
C ALA A 336 -15.65 20.13 21.65
N VAL A 337 -15.18 21.29 22.13
CA VAL A 337 -13.88 21.87 21.75
C VAL A 337 -12.74 21.07 22.39
N ALA A 338 -12.85 20.78 23.69
CA ALA A 338 -11.93 19.92 24.41
C ALA A 338 -11.85 18.53 23.79
N ARG A 339 -12.98 18.02 23.27
CA ARG A 339 -13.05 16.75 22.56
C ARG A 339 -12.25 16.76 21.25
N VAL A 340 -12.36 17.80 20.42
CA VAL A 340 -11.48 17.95 19.25
C VAL A 340 -10.01 17.97 19.68
N ALA A 341 -9.65 18.71 20.73
CA ALA A 341 -8.28 18.76 21.24
C ALA A 341 -7.78 17.41 21.78
N ALA A 342 -8.64 16.58 22.36
CA ALA A 342 -8.31 15.24 22.86
C ALA A 342 -7.88 14.25 21.75
N HIS A 343 -8.13 14.58 20.48
CA HIS A 343 -7.71 13.76 19.34
C HIS A 343 -6.30 14.06 18.82
N GLN A 344 -5.55 14.93 19.50
CA GLN A 344 -4.18 15.27 19.12
C GLN A 344 -3.20 14.12 19.38
N CYS A 345 -2.39 13.81 18.37
CA CYS A 345 -1.36 12.79 18.36
C CYS A 345 -0.04 13.32 18.92
N LYS A 346 0.91 12.42 19.25
CA LYS A 346 2.20 12.79 19.84
C LYS A 346 3.05 13.69 18.94
N ASP A 347 2.89 13.57 17.63
CA ASP A 347 3.52 14.39 16.58
C ASP A 347 2.86 15.77 16.38
N GLY A 348 1.79 16.07 17.13
CA GLY A 348 1.02 17.31 17.04
C GLY A 348 -0.11 17.32 16.01
N GLY A 349 -0.19 16.33 15.11
CA GLY A 349 -1.32 16.17 14.19
C GLY A 349 -2.55 15.60 14.91
N PHE A 350 -3.61 15.27 14.16
CA PHE A 350 -4.85 14.70 14.72
C PHE A 350 -5.20 13.35 14.12
N SER A 351 -5.75 12.46 14.95
CA SER A 351 -6.30 11.17 14.51
C SER A 351 -7.42 11.38 13.49
N PRO A 352 -7.57 10.53 12.46
CA PRO A 352 -8.73 10.57 11.58
C PRO A 352 -10.02 10.11 12.30
N THR A 353 -9.92 9.24 13.31
CA THR A 353 -11.06 8.63 14.02
C THR A 353 -11.18 9.10 15.46
N LEU A 354 -12.40 9.05 16.02
CA LEU A 354 -12.64 9.39 17.42
C LEU A 354 -12.01 8.34 18.37
N MET A 355 -10.94 8.73 19.04
CA MET A 355 -10.31 7.97 20.14
C MET A 355 -11.21 7.87 21.38
N ARG A 356 -11.16 6.77 22.14
CA ARG A 356 -11.78 6.68 23.48
C ARG A 356 -10.95 7.40 24.55
N ASP A 357 -11.55 7.63 25.70
CA ASP A 357 -10.84 8.15 26.86
C ASP A 357 -9.74 7.16 27.30
N GLY A 358 -8.48 7.61 27.25
CA GLY A 358 -7.31 6.78 27.56
C GLY A 358 -6.67 6.07 26.36
N ASP A 359 -7.28 6.09 25.17
CA ASP A 359 -6.64 5.59 23.94
C ASP A 359 -5.42 6.46 23.58
N THR A 360 -4.41 5.86 22.94
CA THR A 360 -3.27 6.59 22.37
C THR A 360 -3.40 6.66 20.85
N CYS A 361 -3.17 7.84 20.27
CA CYS A 361 -3.21 8.01 18.81
C CYS A 361 -2.11 7.19 18.15
N SER A 362 -2.49 6.31 17.22
CA SER A 362 -1.57 5.46 16.45
C SER A 362 -0.88 6.20 15.30
N TYR A 363 -1.56 7.13 14.63
CA TYR A 363 -1.01 7.99 13.58
C TYR A 363 -1.86 9.26 13.39
N SER A 364 -1.23 10.37 12.99
CA SER A 364 -1.95 11.56 12.56
C SER A 364 -2.32 11.50 11.08
N ASP A 365 -3.48 12.07 10.74
CA ASP A 365 -3.96 12.18 9.37
C ASP A 365 -3.76 13.61 8.81
N PRO A 366 -2.97 13.78 7.74
CA PRO A 366 -2.72 15.07 7.09
C PRO A 366 -3.96 15.77 6.51
N ALA A 367 -5.03 15.04 6.18
CA ALA A 367 -6.27 15.62 5.68
C ALA A 367 -7.23 16.09 6.80
N THR A 368 -7.16 15.47 7.98
CA THR A 368 -7.99 15.78 9.16
C THR A 368 -7.36 16.85 10.04
N THR A 369 -6.03 16.81 10.20
CA THR A 369 -5.25 17.76 11.01
C THR A 369 -5.59 19.23 10.72
N PRO A 370 -5.74 19.70 9.46
CA PRO A 370 -6.14 21.07 9.16
C PRO A 370 -7.53 21.45 9.69
N TYR A 371 -8.51 20.53 9.66
CA TYR A 371 -9.87 20.80 10.14
C TYR A 371 -9.93 20.97 11.65
N ALA A 372 -9.31 20.05 12.40
CA ALA A 372 -9.18 20.17 13.85
C ALA A 372 -8.44 21.46 14.22
N THR A 373 -7.37 21.80 13.49
CA THR A 373 -6.61 23.03 13.70
C THR A 373 -7.45 24.29 13.47
N ILE A 374 -8.24 24.34 12.38
CA ILE A 374 -9.14 25.45 12.09
C ILE A 374 -10.23 25.58 13.16
N ALA A 375 -10.86 24.47 13.55
CA ALA A 375 -11.90 24.45 14.57
C ALA A 375 -11.38 24.94 15.94
N LEU A 376 -10.22 24.45 16.39
CA LEU A 376 -9.59 24.86 17.66
C LEU A 376 -9.11 26.31 17.63
N GLN A 377 -8.54 26.78 16.51
CA GLN A 377 -8.09 28.17 16.36
C GLN A 377 -9.27 29.16 16.39
N GLN A 378 -10.44 28.78 15.87
CA GLN A 378 -11.65 29.62 15.90
C GLN A 378 -12.41 29.52 17.23
N ALA A 379 -12.45 28.34 17.86
CA ALA A 379 -13.10 28.14 19.15
C ALA A 379 -12.31 28.76 20.33
N GLY A 380 -10.98 28.81 20.22
CA GLY A 380 -10.10 29.32 21.27
C GLY A 380 -9.85 28.32 22.41
N GLY A 381 -9.12 28.74 23.44
CA GLY A 381 -8.88 27.96 24.67
C GLY A 381 -7.81 26.87 24.59
N HIS A 382 -7.38 26.44 23.39
CA HIS A 382 -6.42 25.34 23.19
C HIS A 382 -5.17 25.76 22.40
N THR A 383 -4.52 26.86 22.82
CA THR A 383 -3.35 27.45 22.13
C THR A 383 -2.21 26.45 21.93
N ASP A 384 -1.93 25.60 22.91
CA ASP A 384 -0.83 24.64 22.85
C ASP A 384 -1.11 23.52 21.84
N ALA A 385 -2.36 23.09 21.72
CA ALA A 385 -2.77 22.11 20.72
C ALA A 385 -2.65 22.71 19.30
N VAL A 386 -3.08 23.97 19.12
CA VAL A 386 -2.92 24.69 17.85
C VAL A 386 -1.45 24.93 17.52
N ALA A 387 -0.59 25.23 18.50
CA ALA A 387 0.84 25.40 18.28
C ALA A 387 1.54 24.10 17.85
N LYS A 388 1.20 22.98 18.49
CA LYS A 388 1.66 21.64 18.09
C LYS A 388 1.18 21.26 16.69
N ALA A 389 -0.09 21.54 16.36
CA ALA A 389 -0.65 21.27 15.05
C ALA A 389 -0.03 22.14 13.96
N ARG A 390 0.25 23.43 14.25
CA ARG A 390 1.02 24.31 13.36
C ARG A 390 2.42 23.76 13.09
N LYS A 391 3.11 23.26 14.12
CA LYS A 391 4.42 22.61 13.97
C LYS A 391 4.31 21.35 13.09
N ASN A 392 3.33 20.49 13.34
CA ASN A 392 3.06 19.29 12.54
C ASN A 392 2.80 19.65 11.05
N LEU A 393 1.89 20.58 10.77
CA LEU A 393 1.60 21.07 9.41
C LEU A 393 2.84 21.63 8.70
N ARG A 394 3.71 22.35 9.40
CA ARG A 394 4.97 22.88 8.84
C ARG A 394 5.99 21.76 8.54
N GLY A 395 6.07 20.73 9.37
CA GLY A 395 6.95 19.58 9.19
C GLY A 395 6.46 18.60 8.12
N ALA A 396 5.14 18.44 7.98
CA ALA A 396 4.49 17.62 6.96
C ALA A 396 4.52 18.24 5.54
N GLN A 397 4.93 19.51 5.41
CA GLN A 397 5.01 20.18 4.12
C GLN A 397 6.28 19.79 3.36
N LEU A 398 6.10 19.17 2.20
CA LEU A 398 7.16 18.75 1.28
C LEU A 398 7.87 19.97 0.65
N PRO A 399 9.13 19.83 0.21
CA PRO A 399 9.86 20.87 -0.53
C PRO A 399 9.17 21.32 -1.84
N THR A 400 8.24 20.52 -2.38
CA THR A 400 7.43 20.86 -3.55
C THR A 400 6.32 21.89 -3.26
N GLY A 401 6.10 22.22 -1.98
CA GLY A 401 4.98 23.01 -1.46
C GLY A 401 3.79 22.17 -1.00
N ALA A 402 3.72 20.90 -1.40
CA ALA A 402 2.61 19.99 -1.11
C ALA A 402 2.62 19.44 0.33
N VAL A 403 1.54 18.76 0.70
CA VAL A 403 1.46 17.87 1.87
C VAL A 403 1.02 16.51 1.36
N ALA A 404 1.68 15.44 1.81
CA ALA A 404 1.39 14.08 1.39
C ALA A 404 0.10 13.55 2.03
N ALA A 405 -0.51 12.50 1.45
CA ALA A 405 -1.70 11.86 2.01
C ALA A 405 -1.46 11.24 3.39
N TYR A 406 -0.24 10.69 3.62
CA TYR A 406 0.15 10.00 4.85
C TYR A 406 1.63 10.26 5.17
N PRO A 407 2.06 10.15 6.44
CA PRO A 407 3.48 10.22 6.80
C PRO A 407 4.36 9.25 6.01
N GLY A 408 5.53 9.71 5.58
CA GLY A 408 6.52 8.91 4.84
C GLY A 408 6.33 8.86 3.31
N VAL A 409 5.22 9.35 2.78
CA VAL A 409 4.99 9.49 1.33
C VAL A 409 5.66 10.76 0.80
N THR A 410 6.33 10.67 -0.36
CA THR A 410 7.13 11.78 -0.94
C THR A 410 6.42 12.57 -2.04
N THR A 411 5.21 12.17 -2.42
CA THR A 411 4.34 12.86 -3.38
C THR A 411 3.22 13.61 -2.66
N GLY A 412 2.72 14.69 -3.27
CA GLY A 412 1.64 15.50 -2.73
C GLY A 412 0.25 14.90 -2.95
N ASP A 413 -0.64 15.10 -1.97
CA ASP A 413 -2.08 14.87 -2.08
C ASP A 413 -2.81 16.21 -2.19
N VAL A 414 -3.73 16.33 -3.15
CA VAL A 414 -4.48 17.56 -3.42
C VAL A 414 -5.37 17.96 -2.25
N THR A 415 -6.00 17.00 -1.60
CA THR A 415 -6.91 17.25 -0.48
C THR A 415 -6.15 17.71 0.75
N ALA A 416 -5.13 16.96 1.18
CA ALA A 416 -4.27 17.31 2.31
C ALA A 416 -3.53 18.63 2.08
N THR A 417 -2.99 18.85 0.87
CA THR A 417 -2.33 20.12 0.51
C THR A 417 -3.30 21.29 0.57
N ALA A 418 -4.48 21.18 -0.02
CA ALA A 418 -5.44 22.27 -0.07
C ALA A 418 -6.09 22.57 1.28
N ARG A 419 -6.36 21.56 2.10
CA ARG A 419 -6.83 21.73 3.48
C ARG A 419 -5.72 22.35 4.35
N SER A 420 -4.49 21.89 4.22
CA SER A 420 -3.33 22.46 4.91
C SER A 420 -3.08 23.92 4.53
N ALA A 421 -3.25 24.30 3.26
CA ALA A 421 -3.14 25.68 2.81
C ALA A 421 -4.16 26.61 3.51
N GLN A 422 -5.38 26.13 3.79
CA GLN A 422 -6.39 26.87 4.55
C GLN A 422 -5.95 27.09 6.00
N ALA A 423 -5.52 26.03 6.68
CA ALA A 423 -5.07 26.09 8.08
C ALA A 423 -3.79 26.94 8.24
N MET A 424 -2.77 26.73 7.40
CA MET A 424 -1.55 27.53 7.36
C MET A 424 -1.86 29.01 7.16
N ARG A 425 -2.76 29.37 6.21
CA ARG A 425 -3.14 30.77 5.98
C ARG A 425 -3.86 31.37 7.18
N LEU A 426 -4.77 30.63 7.81
CA LEU A 426 -5.46 31.06 9.04
C LEU A 426 -4.48 31.32 10.19
N LEU A 427 -3.43 30.52 10.32
CA LEU A 427 -2.39 30.66 11.34
C LEU A 427 -1.32 31.73 11.00
N GLY A 428 -1.41 32.37 9.84
CA GLY A 428 -0.45 33.38 9.37
C GLY A 428 0.80 32.81 8.67
N ASP A 429 0.85 31.50 8.41
CA ASP A 429 1.90 30.86 7.59
C ASP A 429 1.62 31.05 6.09
N THR A 430 1.44 32.31 5.68
CA THR A 430 0.98 32.71 4.33
C THR A 430 1.92 32.24 3.22
N VAL A 431 3.25 32.33 3.42
CA VAL A 431 4.26 31.84 2.46
C VAL A 431 4.10 30.34 2.21
N ARG A 432 3.90 29.54 3.27
CA ARG A 432 3.68 28.10 3.16
C ARG A 432 2.34 27.77 2.50
N ALA A 433 1.29 28.51 2.82
CA ALA A 433 -0.01 28.39 2.15
C ALA A 433 0.06 28.78 0.66
N ASP A 434 0.89 29.75 0.29
CA ASP A 434 1.11 30.14 -1.11
C ASP A 434 2.01 29.12 -1.85
N ALA A 435 2.95 28.46 -1.18
CA ALA A 435 3.68 27.32 -1.73
C ALA A 435 2.74 26.13 -2.03
N ALA A 436 1.80 25.83 -1.12
CA ALA A 436 0.77 24.82 -1.33
C ALA A 436 -0.17 25.16 -2.51
N VAL A 437 -0.60 26.43 -2.63
CA VAL A 437 -1.41 26.89 -3.79
C VAL A 437 -0.61 26.88 -5.10
N SER A 438 0.69 27.19 -5.06
CA SER A 438 1.60 27.02 -6.21
C SER A 438 1.63 25.57 -6.67
N TRP A 439 1.80 24.62 -5.74
CA TRP A 439 1.79 23.21 -6.07
C TRP A 439 0.45 22.78 -6.68
N LEU A 440 -0.68 23.13 -6.04
CA LEU A 440 -2.02 22.85 -6.55
C LEU A 440 -2.23 23.35 -7.98
N SER A 441 -1.72 24.54 -8.33
CA SER A 441 -1.87 25.09 -9.68
C SER A 441 -1.28 24.22 -10.80
N ARG A 442 -0.33 23.32 -10.47
CA ARG A 442 0.26 22.36 -11.41
C ARG A 442 -0.54 21.05 -11.52
N GLN A 443 -1.40 20.78 -10.54
CA GLN A 443 -2.26 19.58 -10.46
C GLN A 443 -3.66 19.79 -11.04
N GLN A 444 -3.96 20.99 -11.53
CA GLN A 444 -5.25 21.27 -12.14
C GLN A 444 -5.32 20.65 -13.54
N THR A 445 -6.28 19.74 -13.72
CA THR A 445 -6.49 19.03 -14.99
C THR A 445 -6.93 20.00 -16.10
N LYS A 446 -6.73 19.62 -17.38
CA LYS A 446 -7.21 20.40 -18.53
C LYS A 446 -8.72 20.67 -18.53
N SER A 447 -9.50 19.80 -17.88
CA SER A 447 -10.94 19.94 -17.70
C SER A 447 -11.34 20.86 -16.54
N GLY A 448 -10.37 21.37 -15.75
CA GLY A 448 -10.57 22.38 -14.71
C GLY A 448 -10.77 21.83 -13.31
N GLY A 449 -11.10 20.55 -13.15
CA GLY A 449 -11.11 19.87 -11.86
C GLY A 449 -9.71 19.38 -11.44
N PHE A 450 -9.65 18.69 -10.31
CA PHE A 450 -8.42 18.16 -9.71
C PHE A 450 -8.54 16.66 -9.45
N GLY A 451 -7.47 15.91 -9.69
CA GLY A 451 -7.34 14.54 -9.20
C GLY A 451 -7.00 14.48 -7.70
N SER A 452 -6.80 13.28 -7.15
CA SER A 452 -6.49 13.11 -5.73
C SER A 452 -5.05 13.44 -5.36
N ASP A 453 -4.10 13.13 -6.25
CA ASP A 453 -2.64 13.12 -5.99
C ASP A 453 -1.84 13.75 -7.14
N GLU A 454 -0.51 13.80 -6.99
CA GLU A 454 0.45 14.47 -7.88
C GLU A 454 0.48 13.98 -9.35
N ASP A 455 -0.13 12.83 -9.65
CA ASP A 455 -0.16 12.22 -11.00
C ASP A 455 -1.59 11.97 -11.53
N ALA A 456 -2.62 12.34 -10.77
CA ALA A 456 -4.00 12.00 -11.08
C ALA A 456 -4.59 12.83 -12.24
N THR A 457 -4.68 12.23 -13.43
CA THR A 457 -5.17 12.87 -14.66
C THR A 457 -6.69 13.08 -14.70
N ASP A 458 -7.45 12.26 -13.99
CA ASP A 458 -8.91 12.31 -13.97
C ASP A 458 -9.41 13.18 -12.78
N PRO A 459 -10.21 14.22 -13.03
CA PRO A 459 -10.70 15.08 -11.95
C PRO A 459 -11.80 14.40 -11.12
N ALA A 460 -11.68 14.50 -9.80
CA ALA A 460 -12.65 14.02 -8.83
C ALA A 460 -13.28 15.18 -8.03
N ILE A 461 -14.52 14.99 -7.58
CA ILE A 461 -15.32 16.08 -7.01
C ILE A 461 -14.78 16.56 -5.65
N PHE A 462 -14.30 15.62 -4.83
CA PHE A 462 -13.78 15.85 -3.48
C PHE A 462 -12.49 16.69 -3.43
N PRO A 463 -11.38 16.32 -4.12
CA PRO A 463 -10.18 17.17 -4.18
C PRO A 463 -10.45 18.51 -4.87
N THR A 464 -11.35 18.56 -5.87
CA THR A 464 -11.74 19.81 -6.52
C THR A 464 -12.39 20.81 -5.55
N TRP A 465 -13.22 20.34 -4.60
CA TRP A 465 -13.75 21.22 -3.55
C TRP A 465 -12.63 21.81 -2.69
N ALA A 466 -11.71 20.97 -2.19
CA ALA A 466 -10.62 21.40 -1.33
C ALA A 466 -9.73 22.44 -2.04
N ALA A 467 -9.33 22.14 -3.29
CA ALA A 467 -8.54 23.02 -4.13
C ALA A 467 -9.23 24.35 -4.46
N ALA A 468 -10.56 24.36 -4.58
CA ALA A 468 -11.33 25.60 -4.77
C ALA A 468 -11.19 26.58 -3.59
N PHE A 469 -11.28 26.12 -2.33
CA PHE A 469 -11.07 26.99 -1.15
C PHE A 469 -9.63 27.53 -1.11
N ALA A 470 -8.64 26.65 -1.31
CA ALA A 470 -7.23 27.01 -1.28
C ALA A 470 -6.86 28.01 -2.38
N GLY A 471 -7.31 27.75 -3.62
CA GLY A 471 -7.13 28.64 -4.76
C GLY A 471 -7.82 30.00 -4.60
N ALA A 472 -9.00 30.02 -3.97
CA ALA A 472 -9.71 31.25 -3.58
C ALA A 472 -9.07 31.96 -2.37
N ARG A 473 -8.00 31.38 -1.78
CA ARG A 473 -7.28 31.87 -0.60
C ARG A 473 -8.20 32.13 0.61
N THR A 474 -9.28 31.36 0.71
CA THR A 474 -10.26 31.41 1.80
C THR A 474 -10.23 30.11 2.61
N SER A 475 -11.10 29.97 3.60
CA SER A 475 -11.32 28.73 4.35
C SER A 475 -12.78 28.64 4.78
N LEU A 476 -13.26 27.47 5.17
CA LEU A 476 -14.62 27.31 5.72
C LEU A 476 -14.90 28.16 6.98
N ALA A 477 -13.85 28.65 7.66
CA ALA A 477 -13.99 29.58 8.77
C ALA A 477 -14.26 31.05 8.36
N ALA A 478 -13.94 31.41 7.11
CA ALA A 478 -13.99 32.78 6.61
C ALA A 478 -14.70 32.92 5.25
N LEU A 479 -15.27 31.82 4.73
CA LEU A 479 -15.97 31.83 3.45
C LEU A 479 -17.19 32.75 3.52
N THR A 480 -17.26 33.68 2.57
CA THR A 480 -18.46 34.43 2.22
C THR A 480 -18.50 34.56 0.70
N THR A 481 -19.69 34.79 0.14
CA THR A 481 -19.84 35.12 -1.29
C THR A 481 -19.53 36.59 -1.60
N LYS A 482 -19.48 37.46 -0.57
CA LYS A 482 -19.04 38.86 -0.64
C LYS A 482 -17.51 38.95 -0.68
N ARG A 483 -16.92 39.06 -1.88
CA ARG A 483 -15.48 39.27 -2.03
C ARG A 483 -15.08 40.71 -1.64
N PRO A 484 -14.00 40.89 -0.85
CA PRO A 484 -13.27 42.16 -0.82
C PRO A 484 -12.65 42.43 -2.20
N ASP A 485 -12.60 43.70 -2.61
CA ASP A 485 -11.97 44.10 -3.87
C ASP A 485 -10.48 43.70 -3.90
N GLN A 486 -10.13 42.77 -4.79
CA GLN A 486 -8.72 42.43 -5.03
C GLN A 486 -8.12 43.43 -6.02
N THR A 487 -7.19 44.24 -5.53
CA THR A 487 -6.43 45.19 -6.34
C THR A 487 -5.64 44.47 -7.44
N LYS A 488 -5.64 45.07 -8.63
CA LYS A 488 -5.23 44.45 -9.90
C LYS A 488 -3.80 44.88 -10.30
N PRO A 489 -2.84 43.96 -10.47
CA PRO A 489 -1.56 44.27 -11.13
C PRO A 489 -1.72 44.43 -12.65
N PRO A 490 -0.77 45.08 -13.36
CA PRO A 490 -0.93 45.45 -14.77
C PRO A 490 -0.94 44.26 -15.74
N VAL A 491 -1.52 44.46 -16.92
CA VAL A 491 -1.57 43.46 -18.02
C VAL A 491 -0.69 43.94 -19.18
N ASP A 492 0.15 43.04 -19.69
CA ASP A 492 0.95 43.21 -20.91
C ASP A 492 0.08 42.93 -22.16
N PRO A 493 -0.05 43.86 -23.13
CA PRO A 493 -1.07 43.77 -24.18
C PRO A 493 -0.56 43.19 -25.52
N THR A 494 -0.31 41.88 -25.59
CA THR A 494 -0.12 41.21 -26.91
C THR A 494 -0.75 39.81 -27.02
N LYS A 495 -1.96 39.73 -27.62
CA LYS A 495 -2.31 38.95 -28.85
C LYS A 495 -3.85 38.69 -28.96
N PRO A 496 -4.47 38.69 -30.16
CA PRO A 496 -5.94 38.73 -30.32
C PRO A 496 -6.66 37.36 -30.34
N PRO A 497 -8.01 37.33 -30.28
CA PRO A 497 -8.83 36.11 -30.18
C PRO A 497 -9.24 35.51 -31.53
N VAL A 498 -9.71 34.26 -31.53
CA VAL A 498 -10.47 33.64 -32.63
C VAL A 498 -11.71 32.90 -32.08
N ASP A 499 -12.76 32.92 -32.90
CA ASP A 499 -14.18 32.61 -32.65
C ASP A 499 -14.52 31.11 -32.83
N PRO A 500 -15.50 30.52 -32.11
CA PRO A 500 -15.90 29.12 -32.29
C PRO A 500 -17.16 28.98 -33.16
N THR A 501 -17.08 28.15 -34.21
CA THR A 501 -18.26 27.69 -34.98
C THR A 501 -18.32 26.16 -35.13
N ASP A 502 -19.56 25.68 -35.09
CA ASP A 502 -20.09 24.31 -35.03
C ASP A 502 -20.33 23.73 -36.46
N PRO A 503 -20.92 22.54 -36.71
CA PRO A 503 -20.89 21.21 -36.04
C PRO A 503 -20.35 20.08 -36.98
N SER A 504 -20.10 18.87 -36.46
CA SER A 504 -20.62 17.60 -37.05
C SER A 504 -20.15 16.33 -36.31
N ASP A 505 -21.07 15.40 -36.14
CA ASP A 505 -20.89 14.05 -35.57
C ASP A 505 -21.11 13.01 -36.69
N PRO A 506 -20.34 11.91 -36.74
CA PRO A 506 -20.84 10.68 -37.34
C PRO A 506 -20.66 9.43 -36.47
N ASP A 507 -21.64 8.52 -36.54
CA ASP A 507 -21.83 7.35 -35.69
C ASP A 507 -20.61 6.41 -35.47
N PRO A 508 -20.51 5.76 -34.29
CA PRO A 508 -19.40 4.87 -33.97
C PRO A 508 -19.44 3.53 -34.71
N VAL A 509 -18.41 3.29 -35.53
CA VAL A 509 -18.12 1.98 -36.14
C VAL A 509 -17.76 0.94 -35.07
N LYS A 510 -18.29 -0.27 -35.22
CA LYS A 510 -18.09 -1.40 -34.30
C LYS A 510 -17.14 -2.48 -34.87
N PRO A 511 -15.96 -2.71 -34.29
CA PRO A 511 -15.11 -3.87 -34.56
C PRO A 511 -15.36 -5.04 -33.56
N PRO A 512 -14.81 -6.25 -33.79
CA PRO A 512 -15.60 -7.47 -33.64
C PRO A 512 -15.48 -8.18 -32.27
N THR A 513 -16.46 -9.06 -32.00
CA THR A 513 -16.57 -9.85 -30.77
C THR A 513 -16.20 -11.32 -30.98
N SER A 514 -15.11 -11.76 -30.36
CA SER A 514 -14.82 -13.18 -30.09
C SER A 514 -14.41 -13.41 -28.63
N GLY A 515 -15.09 -12.72 -27.70
CA GLY A 515 -14.96 -12.95 -26.25
C GLY A 515 -16.04 -13.90 -25.72
N VAL A 516 -15.68 -14.71 -24.73
CA VAL A 516 -16.62 -15.60 -24.02
C VAL A 516 -17.77 -14.76 -23.44
N LYS A 517 -19.02 -15.08 -23.81
CA LYS A 517 -20.21 -14.39 -23.31
C LYS A 517 -20.44 -14.78 -21.84
N PRO A 518 -20.55 -13.83 -20.89
CA PRO A 518 -20.76 -14.17 -19.49
C PRO A 518 -22.09 -14.92 -19.27
N PRO A 519 -22.19 -15.79 -18.25
CA PRO A 519 -23.40 -16.55 -17.93
C PRO A 519 -24.49 -15.70 -17.23
N TRP A 520 -24.52 -14.40 -17.47
CA TRP A 520 -25.48 -13.43 -16.94
C TRP A 520 -25.82 -12.35 -17.99
N ARG A 521 -26.98 -11.69 -17.88
CA ARG A 521 -27.33 -10.56 -18.75
C ARG A 521 -26.56 -9.30 -18.34
N ALA A 522 -26.47 -8.31 -19.23
CA ALA A 522 -25.92 -6.99 -18.88
C ALA A 522 -26.59 -6.44 -17.61
N GLY A 523 -25.79 -5.94 -16.65
CA GLY A 523 -26.28 -5.47 -15.35
C GLY A 523 -26.64 -6.55 -14.31
N GLU A 524 -26.47 -7.84 -14.61
CA GLU A 524 -26.71 -8.94 -13.66
C GLU A 524 -25.44 -9.50 -12.99
N GLY A 525 -24.26 -9.03 -13.40
CA GLY A 525 -22.96 -9.40 -12.88
C GLY A 525 -21.86 -8.47 -13.41
N PRO A 526 -20.61 -8.62 -12.97
CA PRO A 526 -19.52 -7.71 -13.32
C PRO A 526 -19.22 -7.61 -14.82
N ASP A 527 -18.62 -6.51 -15.23
CA ASP A 527 -18.04 -6.31 -16.55
C ASP A 527 -16.69 -7.04 -16.64
N LEU A 528 -16.72 -8.19 -17.31
CA LEU A 528 -15.52 -9.02 -17.49
C LEU A 528 -14.45 -8.34 -18.33
N LYS A 529 -14.81 -7.49 -19.30
CA LYS A 529 -13.83 -6.80 -20.17
C LYS A 529 -13.07 -5.75 -19.36
N LYS A 530 -13.76 -4.93 -18.57
CA LYS A 530 -13.13 -3.94 -17.69
C LYS A 530 -12.25 -4.59 -16.63
N GLY A 531 -12.73 -5.64 -15.95
CA GLY A 531 -11.90 -6.34 -14.96
C GLY A 531 -10.65 -6.99 -15.57
N THR A 532 -10.75 -7.50 -16.80
CA THR A 532 -9.59 -8.02 -17.53
C THR A 532 -8.60 -6.91 -17.87
N ALA A 533 -9.08 -5.76 -18.35
CA ALA A 533 -8.24 -4.59 -18.64
C ALA A 533 -7.51 -4.09 -17.38
N TYR A 534 -8.22 -4.00 -16.25
CA TYR A 534 -7.65 -3.62 -14.95
C TYR A 534 -6.49 -4.56 -14.54
N LEU A 535 -6.71 -5.88 -14.59
CA LEU A 535 -5.73 -6.90 -14.19
C LEU A 535 -4.55 -7.01 -15.17
N THR A 536 -4.77 -6.80 -16.47
CA THR A 536 -3.71 -6.95 -17.49
C THR A 536 -2.95 -5.67 -17.81
N ALA A 537 -3.30 -4.55 -17.15
CA ALA A 537 -2.61 -3.27 -17.28
C ALA A 537 -1.12 -3.38 -16.90
N GLY A 538 -0.24 -2.88 -17.76
CA GLY A 538 1.23 -2.98 -17.58
C GLY A 538 1.77 -2.24 -16.35
N SER A 539 1.03 -1.27 -15.82
CA SER A 539 1.32 -0.61 -14.54
C SER A 539 1.22 -1.57 -13.34
N ARG A 540 0.41 -2.64 -13.44
CA ARG A 540 0.15 -3.61 -12.37
C ARG A 540 0.81 -4.96 -12.66
N LEU A 541 0.52 -5.55 -13.82
CA LEU A 541 1.10 -6.82 -14.25
C LEU A 541 2.50 -6.56 -14.84
N LYS A 542 3.51 -6.54 -13.97
CA LYS A 542 4.88 -6.15 -14.32
C LYS A 542 5.45 -7.05 -15.41
N LYS A 543 5.93 -6.41 -16.49
CA LYS A 543 6.40 -7.06 -17.73
C LYS A 543 5.37 -8.01 -18.38
N GLY A 544 4.11 -8.02 -17.94
CA GLY A 544 3.11 -9.00 -18.36
C GLY A 544 3.18 -10.36 -17.65
N HIS A 545 3.95 -10.46 -16.55
CA HIS A 545 4.31 -11.74 -15.92
C HIS A 545 3.81 -11.92 -14.48
N TYR A 546 3.91 -10.89 -13.63
CA TYR A 546 3.58 -11.01 -12.20
C TYR A 546 3.06 -9.71 -11.58
N TYR A 547 2.36 -9.81 -10.46
CA TYR A 547 2.03 -8.67 -9.59
C TYR A 547 3.05 -8.56 -8.46
N GLU A 548 3.29 -7.35 -7.97
CA GLU A 548 4.19 -7.10 -6.83
C GLU A 548 3.43 -7.12 -5.50
N ASN A 549 4.11 -7.48 -4.41
CA ASN A 549 3.54 -7.42 -3.06
C ASN A 549 3.47 -5.96 -2.53
N VAL A 550 4.39 -5.11 -3.00
CA VAL A 550 4.44 -3.65 -2.79
C VAL A 550 4.90 -3.05 -4.11
N ALA A 551 4.21 -2.05 -4.66
CA ALA A 551 4.50 -1.59 -6.01
C ALA A 551 5.90 -0.95 -6.11
N GLY A 552 6.54 -1.11 -7.27
CA GLY A 552 7.87 -0.55 -7.56
C GLY A 552 9.04 -1.31 -6.92
N THR A 553 8.80 -2.34 -6.11
CA THR A 553 9.86 -3.14 -5.45
C THR A 553 10.50 -4.20 -6.34
N GLY A 554 9.88 -4.55 -7.47
CA GLY A 554 10.25 -5.73 -8.27
C GLY A 554 9.88 -7.07 -7.63
N PHE A 555 9.35 -7.08 -6.39
CA PHE A 555 9.15 -8.29 -5.59
C PHE A 555 7.79 -8.94 -5.88
N ALA A 556 7.81 -10.05 -6.63
CA ALA A 556 6.60 -10.76 -7.02
C ALA A 556 5.80 -11.30 -5.81
N ASP A 557 4.49 -11.03 -5.77
CA ASP A 557 3.54 -11.88 -5.04
C ASP A 557 3.13 -13.02 -5.99
N TYR A 558 3.81 -14.15 -5.88
CA TYR A 558 3.50 -15.36 -6.65
C TYR A 558 2.08 -15.88 -6.35
N GLY A 559 1.59 -15.73 -5.12
CA GLY A 559 0.25 -16.12 -4.73
C GLY A 559 -0.82 -15.30 -5.46
N LEU A 560 -0.68 -13.98 -5.48
CA LEU A 560 -1.57 -13.06 -6.19
C LEU A 560 -1.44 -13.19 -7.72
N THR A 561 -0.23 -13.45 -8.22
CA THR A 561 0.04 -13.72 -9.64
C THR A 561 -0.74 -14.95 -10.12
N ILE A 562 -0.75 -16.02 -9.32
CA ILE A 562 -1.55 -17.22 -9.60
C ILE A 562 -3.05 -16.93 -9.50
N ASP A 563 -3.52 -16.09 -8.56
CA ASP A 563 -4.94 -15.70 -8.49
C ASP A 563 -5.38 -14.92 -9.73
N GLY A 564 -4.53 -14.05 -10.29
CA GLY A 564 -4.80 -13.39 -11.56
C GLY A 564 -4.80 -14.35 -12.74
N ALA A 565 -3.93 -15.37 -12.74
CA ALA A 565 -3.96 -16.42 -13.74
C ALA A 565 -5.27 -17.23 -13.67
N TYR A 566 -5.76 -17.56 -12.46
CA TYR A 566 -7.08 -18.16 -12.29
C TYR A 566 -8.22 -17.28 -12.79
N ALA A 567 -8.16 -15.97 -12.52
CA ALA A 567 -9.15 -15.02 -13.02
C ALA A 567 -9.22 -15.03 -14.55
N LEU A 568 -8.07 -14.93 -15.23
CA LEU A 568 -7.97 -14.96 -16.69
C LEU A 568 -8.38 -16.33 -17.28
N ALA A 569 -8.08 -17.43 -16.59
CA ALA A 569 -8.49 -18.77 -17.02
C ALA A 569 -10.02 -18.94 -16.96
N ALA A 570 -10.63 -18.46 -15.87
CA ALA A 570 -12.08 -18.49 -15.68
C ALA A 570 -12.81 -17.62 -16.70
N THR A 571 -12.33 -16.39 -16.94
CA THR A 571 -12.97 -15.47 -17.91
C THR A 571 -12.70 -15.86 -19.37
N GLY A 572 -11.51 -16.34 -19.72
CA GLY A 572 -11.09 -16.58 -21.11
C GLY A 572 -10.99 -15.32 -21.96
N THR A 573 -10.81 -14.16 -21.33
CA THR A 573 -10.87 -12.83 -21.96
C THR A 573 -9.51 -12.31 -22.44
N ASN A 574 -8.40 -12.88 -21.95
CA ASN A 574 -7.06 -12.58 -22.45
C ASN A 574 -6.10 -13.77 -22.26
N ASN A 575 -6.21 -14.76 -23.16
CA ASN A 575 -5.39 -15.97 -23.09
C ASN A 575 -3.89 -15.70 -23.34
N ASN A 576 -3.51 -14.66 -24.11
CA ASN A 576 -2.11 -14.35 -24.38
C ASN A 576 -1.37 -13.78 -23.16
N LYS A 577 -2.05 -12.97 -22.32
CA LYS A 577 -1.51 -12.54 -21.02
C LYS A 577 -1.52 -13.69 -20.01
N LEU A 578 -2.57 -14.52 -19.97
CA LEU A 578 -2.56 -15.74 -19.17
C LEU A 578 -1.37 -16.65 -19.51
N ARG A 579 -1.14 -16.89 -20.81
CA ARG A 579 0.02 -17.63 -21.34
C ARG A 579 1.35 -17.00 -20.90
N GLY A 580 1.46 -15.67 -20.91
CA GLY A 580 2.65 -14.94 -20.45
C GLY A 580 2.91 -15.02 -18.94
N ILE A 581 1.87 -15.22 -18.12
CA ILE A 581 2.00 -15.51 -16.67
C ILE A 581 2.39 -16.97 -16.46
N VAL A 582 1.70 -17.90 -17.12
CA VAL A 582 1.95 -19.35 -17.01
C VAL A 582 3.38 -19.68 -17.43
N ASP A 583 3.83 -19.23 -18.61
CA ASP A 583 5.19 -19.49 -19.09
C ASP A 583 6.27 -18.83 -18.22
N PHE A 584 5.96 -17.72 -17.54
CA PHE A 584 6.85 -17.13 -16.53
C PHE A 584 6.95 -18.02 -15.29
N LEU A 585 5.84 -18.55 -14.78
CA LEU A 585 5.87 -19.45 -13.61
C LEU A 585 6.55 -20.79 -13.94
N ASP A 586 6.23 -21.36 -15.10
CA ASP A 586 6.69 -22.66 -15.58
C ASP A 586 8.17 -22.64 -16.01
N GLY A 587 8.61 -21.54 -16.65
CA GLY A 587 9.99 -21.32 -17.06
C GLY A 587 10.92 -20.81 -15.94
N GLU A 588 10.61 -21.09 -14.67
CA GLU A 588 11.35 -20.63 -13.48
C GLU A 588 11.64 -19.11 -13.48
N GLY A 589 10.63 -18.33 -13.87
CA GLY A 589 10.71 -16.89 -14.06
C GLY A 589 11.11 -16.14 -12.79
N LYS A 590 12.15 -15.32 -12.94
CA LYS A 590 12.81 -14.60 -11.84
C LYS A 590 12.19 -13.23 -11.65
N ASP A 591 11.92 -12.86 -10.40
CA ASP A 591 11.44 -11.53 -10.07
C ASP A 591 12.52 -10.44 -10.25
N ALA A 592 12.09 -9.18 -10.37
CA ALA A 592 12.99 -8.04 -10.53
C ALA A 592 13.59 -7.52 -9.22
N SER A 593 13.13 -7.98 -8.04
CA SER A 593 13.67 -7.53 -6.75
C SER A 593 15.12 -7.97 -6.55
N SER A 594 15.45 -9.14 -7.09
CA SER A 594 16.72 -9.81 -6.81
C SER A 594 17.31 -10.56 -8.00
N GLY A 595 16.55 -10.80 -9.07
CA GLY A 595 17.01 -11.54 -10.24
C GLY A 595 17.40 -13.01 -9.95
N ARG A 596 16.98 -13.57 -8.80
CA ARG A 596 17.16 -15.00 -8.47
C ARG A 596 15.88 -15.70 -8.05
N ARG A 597 15.00 -15.05 -7.29
CA ARG A 597 13.81 -15.70 -6.71
C ARG A 597 12.80 -16.09 -7.79
N THR A 598 12.25 -17.28 -7.67
CA THR A 598 11.32 -17.98 -8.56
C THR A 598 10.07 -18.43 -7.81
N VAL A 599 9.11 -19.06 -8.50
CA VAL A 599 7.98 -19.75 -7.86
C VAL A 599 8.42 -20.95 -6.99
N ASN A 600 9.59 -21.54 -7.26
CA ASN A 600 10.12 -22.67 -6.50
C ASN A 600 10.59 -22.24 -5.11
N ASP A 601 11.19 -21.06 -4.98
CA ASP A 601 11.53 -20.47 -3.68
C ASP A 601 10.28 -20.18 -2.84
N TRP A 602 9.21 -19.69 -3.46
CA TRP A 602 7.94 -19.39 -2.77
C TRP A 602 7.16 -20.65 -2.35
N THR A 603 7.28 -21.74 -3.11
CA THR A 603 6.69 -23.03 -2.74
C THR A 603 7.58 -23.89 -1.84
N GLY A 604 8.88 -23.59 -1.76
CA GLY A 604 9.88 -24.41 -1.07
C GLY A 604 10.06 -25.80 -1.69
N VAL A 605 9.55 -26.05 -2.90
CA VAL A 605 9.59 -27.37 -3.56
C VAL A 605 11.04 -27.81 -3.78
N GLY A 606 11.29 -29.12 -3.77
CA GLY A 606 12.65 -29.69 -3.78
C GLY A 606 13.43 -29.55 -2.47
N THR A 607 13.02 -28.68 -1.54
CA THR A 607 13.69 -28.48 -0.24
C THR A 607 13.03 -29.25 0.91
N SER A 608 13.68 -29.24 2.08
CA SER A 608 13.06 -29.69 3.34
C SER A 608 11.89 -28.80 3.80
N HIS A 609 11.65 -27.64 3.18
CA HIS A 609 10.64 -26.66 3.59
C HIS A 609 9.42 -26.57 2.65
N ALA A 610 9.27 -27.52 1.74
CA ALA A 610 8.15 -27.64 0.80
C ALA A 610 6.77 -27.39 1.44
N ALA A 611 6.11 -26.30 1.01
CA ALA A 611 4.84 -25.82 1.53
C ALA A 611 3.68 -26.35 0.69
N GLY A 612 2.98 -27.37 1.22
CA GLY A 612 1.95 -28.09 0.47
C GLY A 612 0.78 -27.20 0.01
N GLY A 613 0.45 -26.14 0.76
CA GLY A 613 -0.55 -25.15 0.32
C GLY A 613 -0.13 -24.42 -0.97
N SER A 614 1.08 -23.88 -0.99
CA SER A 614 1.65 -23.16 -2.14
C SER A 614 1.85 -24.10 -3.34
N ILE A 615 2.39 -25.31 -3.13
CA ILE A 615 2.55 -26.33 -4.17
C ILE A 615 1.18 -26.72 -4.77
N GLY A 616 0.16 -26.90 -3.93
CA GLY A 616 -1.21 -27.15 -4.37
C GLY A 616 -1.76 -26.00 -5.21
N LYS A 617 -1.48 -24.75 -4.82
CA LYS A 617 -1.88 -23.55 -5.56
C LYS A 617 -1.24 -23.47 -6.95
N VAL A 618 0.02 -23.87 -7.12
CA VAL A 618 0.68 -23.93 -8.44
C VAL A 618 0.16 -25.11 -9.27
N ALA A 619 0.04 -26.30 -8.68
CA ALA A 619 -0.41 -27.50 -9.39
C ALA A 619 -1.84 -27.37 -9.94
N VAL A 620 -2.76 -26.75 -9.19
CA VAL A 620 -4.13 -26.47 -9.70
C VAL A 620 -4.10 -25.46 -10.84
N LEU A 621 -3.17 -24.49 -10.87
CA LEU A 621 -3.02 -23.58 -12.00
C LEU A 621 -2.55 -24.33 -13.23
N ALA A 622 -1.47 -25.12 -13.13
CA ALA A 622 -0.94 -25.92 -14.23
C ALA A 622 -2.06 -26.78 -14.87
N GLN A 623 -2.78 -27.53 -14.05
CA GLN A 623 -3.94 -28.33 -14.47
C GLN A 623 -5.08 -27.48 -15.04
N ALA A 624 -5.30 -26.26 -14.56
CA ALA A 624 -6.34 -25.37 -15.07
C ALA A 624 -6.02 -24.81 -16.45
N VAL A 625 -4.75 -24.80 -16.87
CA VAL A 625 -4.31 -24.31 -18.19
C VAL A 625 -3.75 -25.40 -19.12
N GLY A 626 -3.96 -26.67 -18.78
CA GLY A 626 -3.51 -27.81 -19.60
C GLY A 626 -2.00 -28.14 -19.51
N ARG A 627 -1.25 -27.52 -18.60
CA ARG A 627 0.13 -27.92 -18.28
C ARG A 627 0.14 -29.15 -17.37
N ASP A 628 1.18 -29.99 -17.47
CA ASP A 628 1.33 -31.15 -16.59
C ASP A 628 1.87 -30.71 -15.22
N PRO A 629 1.12 -30.85 -14.11
CA PRO A 629 1.64 -30.56 -12.77
C PRO A 629 2.74 -31.53 -12.30
N ARG A 630 3.07 -32.59 -13.06
CA ARG A 630 4.21 -33.48 -12.82
C ARG A 630 5.51 -33.00 -13.47
N ASP A 631 5.42 -32.02 -14.36
CA ASP A 631 6.56 -31.34 -14.99
C ASP A 631 6.22 -29.85 -15.15
N PHE A 632 6.22 -29.14 -14.01
CA PHE A 632 5.95 -27.71 -13.96
C PHE A 632 7.00 -27.00 -13.10
N ALA A 633 7.60 -25.93 -13.60
CA ALA A 633 8.71 -25.24 -12.93
C ALA A 633 9.84 -26.20 -12.51
N GLY A 634 10.18 -27.18 -13.36
CA GLY A 634 11.24 -28.16 -13.11
C GLY A 634 10.92 -29.24 -12.05
N HIS A 635 9.67 -29.35 -11.60
CA HIS A 635 9.30 -30.24 -10.49
C HIS A 635 8.01 -31.02 -10.71
N ASP A 636 8.00 -32.27 -10.20
CA ASP A 636 6.76 -33.02 -9.96
C ASP A 636 6.07 -32.51 -8.68
N LEU A 637 5.17 -31.54 -8.88
CA LEU A 637 4.41 -30.92 -7.80
C LEU A 637 3.45 -31.93 -7.14
N ILE A 638 2.97 -32.93 -7.87
CA ILE A 638 2.05 -33.95 -7.37
C ILE A 638 2.77 -34.93 -6.44
N ALA A 639 3.97 -35.39 -6.81
CA ALA A 639 4.83 -36.18 -5.93
C ALA A 639 5.33 -35.35 -4.74
N ALA A 640 5.59 -34.05 -4.92
CA ALA A 640 5.93 -33.14 -3.82
C ALA A 640 4.77 -33.02 -2.80
N LEU A 641 3.52 -32.88 -3.26
CA LEU A 641 2.34 -32.94 -2.39
C LEU A 641 2.23 -34.29 -1.66
N GLY A 642 2.48 -35.41 -2.35
CA GLY A 642 2.50 -36.74 -1.75
C GLY A 642 3.52 -36.86 -0.60
N LYS A 643 4.72 -36.28 -0.77
CA LYS A 643 5.76 -36.20 0.27
C LYS A 643 5.38 -35.24 1.40
N ALA A 644 4.63 -34.18 1.12
CA ALA A 644 4.19 -33.18 2.09
C ALA A 644 3.04 -33.64 3.01
N VAL A 645 2.44 -34.82 2.81
CA VAL A 645 1.38 -35.33 3.70
C VAL A 645 1.96 -35.72 5.07
N CYS A 646 1.55 -34.99 6.11
CA CYS A 646 1.99 -35.19 7.48
C CYS A 646 1.55 -36.57 8.03
N LYS A 647 2.53 -37.39 8.45
CA LYS A 647 2.29 -38.72 9.05
C LYS A 647 1.80 -38.63 10.50
N LYS A 648 2.19 -37.58 11.22
CA LYS A 648 1.84 -37.26 12.60
C LYS A 648 1.89 -35.74 12.82
N LYS A 649 1.35 -35.26 13.95
CA LYS A 649 1.54 -33.88 14.41
C LYS A 649 3.00 -33.65 14.80
N SER A 650 3.55 -32.47 14.49
CA SER A 650 4.89 -32.05 14.91
C SER A 650 4.96 -31.70 16.41
N GLN A 651 6.16 -31.82 16.99
CA GLN A 651 6.41 -31.46 18.40
C GLN A 651 6.71 -29.98 18.54
N ARG A 652 6.31 -29.33 19.63
CA ARG A 652 6.67 -27.93 19.89
C ARG A 652 8.21 -27.82 20.01
N ALA A 653 8.91 -26.91 19.34
CA ALA A 653 8.45 -25.73 18.60
C ALA A 653 8.20 -25.91 17.09
N ASP A 654 8.46 -27.09 16.49
CA ASP A 654 8.15 -27.37 15.09
C ASP A 654 6.63 -27.30 14.83
N ARG A 655 6.20 -26.34 14.01
CA ARG A 655 4.79 -26.12 13.62
C ARG A 655 4.47 -26.64 12.21
N SER A 656 5.40 -27.35 11.56
CA SER A 656 5.27 -27.73 10.15
C SER A 656 4.09 -28.67 9.86
N CYS A 657 3.67 -29.48 10.83
CA CYS A 657 2.61 -30.48 10.67
C CYS A 657 1.54 -30.39 11.77
N ALA A 658 0.39 -29.79 11.44
CA ALA A 658 -0.71 -29.59 12.39
C ALA A 658 -1.34 -30.91 12.91
N ALA A 659 -1.46 -31.93 12.04
CA ALA A 659 -2.05 -33.23 12.35
C ALA A 659 -1.65 -34.31 11.32
N LYS A 660 -1.98 -35.57 11.60
CA LYS A 660 -1.92 -36.65 10.58
C LYS A 660 -2.90 -36.35 9.45
N GLY A 661 -2.44 -36.38 8.20
CA GLY A 661 -3.22 -36.06 7.01
C GLY A 661 -3.27 -34.57 6.64
N ALA A 662 -2.80 -33.66 7.49
CA ALA A 662 -2.53 -32.29 7.08
C ALA A 662 -1.41 -32.26 6.02
N TYR A 663 -1.38 -31.25 5.16
CA TYR A 663 -0.18 -30.94 4.39
C TYR A 663 0.80 -30.12 5.23
N ARG A 664 2.09 -30.33 5.00
CA ARG A 664 3.17 -29.56 5.63
C ARG A 664 3.07 -28.09 5.22
N TYR A 665 3.16 -27.18 6.19
CA TYR A 665 2.97 -25.74 6.00
C TYR A 665 1.70 -25.40 5.20
N ALA A 666 0.57 -26.06 5.51
CA ALA A 666 -0.76 -25.67 5.07
C ALA A 666 -1.58 -25.13 6.27
N PRO A 667 -1.40 -23.85 6.65
CA PRO A 667 -1.92 -23.27 7.89
C PRO A 667 -3.38 -22.79 7.81
N SER A 668 -4.09 -23.10 6.73
CA SER A 668 -5.51 -22.76 6.55
C SER A 668 -6.25 -23.86 5.81
N VAL A 669 -7.57 -23.92 6.00
CA VAL A 669 -8.44 -24.86 5.26
C VAL A 669 -8.43 -24.54 3.77
N PHE A 670 -8.30 -23.26 3.38
CA PHE A 670 -8.07 -22.83 2.00
C PHE A 670 -6.85 -23.54 1.39
N SER A 671 -5.69 -23.43 2.04
CA SER A 671 -4.43 -24.05 1.59
C SER A 671 -4.48 -25.59 1.57
N GLN A 672 -5.09 -26.20 2.59
CA GLN A 672 -5.33 -27.65 2.62
C GLN A 672 -6.21 -28.10 1.44
N SER A 673 -7.23 -27.31 1.09
CA SER A 673 -8.19 -27.63 0.03
C SER A 673 -7.59 -27.55 -1.36
N LEU A 674 -6.76 -26.54 -1.67
CA LEU A 674 -6.03 -26.46 -2.95
C LEU A 674 -5.16 -27.69 -3.20
N ALA A 675 -4.43 -28.14 -2.18
CA ALA A 675 -3.57 -29.32 -2.27
C ALA A 675 -4.38 -30.63 -2.40
N VAL A 676 -5.58 -30.74 -1.79
CA VAL A 676 -6.52 -31.84 -2.07
C VAL A 676 -7.01 -31.79 -3.52
N ILE A 677 -7.40 -30.61 -4.02
CA ILE A 677 -7.87 -30.42 -5.40
C ILE A 677 -6.79 -30.84 -6.41
N ALA A 678 -5.54 -30.40 -6.21
CA ALA A 678 -4.40 -30.76 -7.06
C ALA A 678 -4.23 -32.29 -7.18
N GLN A 679 -4.19 -33.00 -6.05
CA GLN A 679 -4.04 -34.46 -6.06
C GLN A 679 -5.24 -35.17 -6.71
N LEU A 680 -6.47 -34.76 -6.41
CA LEU A 680 -7.66 -35.39 -6.97
C LEU A 680 -7.78 -35.15 -8.48
N ARG A 681 -7.49 -33.94 -8.97
CA ARG A 681 -7.41 -33.61 -10.41
C ARG A 681 -6.28 -34.38 -11.12
N ALA A 682 -5.17 -34.67 -10.43
CA ALA A 682 -4.07 -35.47 -10.96
C ALA A 682 -4.35 -36.99 -10.98
N GLY A 683 -5.50 -37.45 -10.47
CA GLY A 683 -5.87 -38.86 -10.36
C GLY A 683 -5.39 -39.57 -9.08
N GLU A 684 -4.68 -38.87 -8.17
CA GLU A 684 -4.01 -39.44 -7.00
C GLU A 684 -4.95 -39.74 -5.81
N LYS A 685 -6.10 -40.37 -6.08
CA LYS A 685 -7.15 -40.66 -5.08
C LYS A 685 -6.62 -41.42 -3.85
N ARG A 686 -5.63 -42.30 -4.03
CA ARG A 686 -4.97 -43.03 -2.94
C ARG A 686 -4.14 -42.11 -2.04
N ALA A 687 -3.29 -41.24 -2.61
CA ALA A 687 -2.51 -40.28 -1.85
C ALA A 687 -3.40 -39.27 -1.12
N ALA A 688 -4.46 -38.80 -1.80
CA ALA A 688 -5.44 -37.84 -1.28
C ALA A 688 -6.31 -38.40 -0.13
N THR A 689 -6.32 -39.72 0.12
CA THR A 689 -7.23 -40.34 1.11
C THR A 689 -7.03 -39.80 2.54
N ALA A 690 -5.78 -39.61 2.98
CA ALA A 690 -5.49 -39.05 4.30
C ALA A 690 -5.77 -37.52 4.35
N PRO A 691 -5.34 -36.70 3.37
CA PRO A 691 -5.77 -35.30 3.23
C PRO A 691 -7.28 -35.05 3.20
N VAL A 692 -8.04 -35.86 2.47
CA VAL A 692 -9.51 -35.78 2.41
C VAL A 692 -10.13 -36.15 3.76
N THR A 693 -9.61 -37.18 4.43
CA THR A 693 -10.08 -37.59 5.76
C THR A 693 -9.81 -36.49 6.80
N TYR A 694 -8.63 -35.85 6.73
CA TYR A 694 -8.31 -34.73 7.61
C TYR A 694 -9.19 -33.51 7.31
N LEU A 695 -9.37 -33.12 6.04
CA LEU A 695 -10.26 -32.04 5.65
C LEU A 695 -11.70 -32.28 6.12
N ARG A 696 -12.23 -33.51 5.99
CA ARG A 696 -13.55 -33.90 6.54
C ARG A 696 -13.62 -33.79 8.07
N SER A 697 -12.52 -34.03 8.79
CA SER A 697 -12.49 -33.94 10.26
C SER A 697 -12.61 -32.50 10.79
N LEU A 698 -12.35 -31.50 9.93
CA LEU A 698 -12.48 -30.08 10.26
C LEU A 698 -13.91 -29.54 10.03
N GLN A 699 -14.83 -30.33 9.45
CA GLN A 699 -16.22 -29.88 9.26
C GLN A 699 -16.96 -29.81 10.59
N LYS A 700 -17.49 -28.63 10.93
CA LYS A 700 -18.34 -28.42 12.10
C LYS A 700 -19.74 -28.98 11.86
N THR A 701 -20.49 -29.23 12.94
CA THR A 701 -21.88 -29.75 12.88
C THR A 701 -22.82 -28.86 12.05
N SER A 702 -22.54 -27.55 12.00
CA SER A 702 -23.21 -26.55 11.16
C SER A 702 -23.06 -26.76 9.64
N GLY A 703 -22.07 -27.56 9.21
CA GLY A 703 -21.67 -27.71 7.82
C GLY A 703 -20.47 -26.85 7.40
N ALA A 704 -20.04 -25.92 8.25
CA ALA A 704 -18.97 -24.96 7.98
C ALA A 704 -17.57 -25.49 8.32
N TRP A 705 -16.55 -24.83 7.78
CA TRP A 705 -15.15 -25.00 8.16
C TRP A 705 -14.58 -23.76 8.86
N PRO A 706 -13.59 -23.95 9.76
CA PRO A 706 -12.75 -22.86 10.27
C PRO A 706 -11.84 -22.31 9.17
N SER A 707 -11.32 -21.09 9.35
CA SER A 707 -10.31 -20.49 8.47
C SER A 707 -8.94 -21.16 8.62
N LEU A 708 -8.44 -21.22 9.85
CA LEU A 708 -7.07 -21.62 10.18
C LEU A 708 -6.90 -23.11 10.51
N ILE A 709 -5.66 -23.57 10.37
CA ILE A 709 -5.17 -24.90 10.77
C ILE A 709 -3.90 -24.70 11.62
N PRO A 710 -3.85 -25.14 12.90
CA PRO A 710 -4.93 -25.80 13.66
C PRO A 710 -6.20 -24.94 13.82
N PRO A 711 -7.38 -25.59 13.96
CA PRO A 711 -8.66 -24.88 13.96
C PRO A 711 -8.85 -24.01 15.20
N THR A 712 -9.25 -22.74 15.00
CA THR A 712 -9.47 -21.73 16.05
C THR A 712 -10.93 -21.67 16.54
N GLY A 713 -11.81 -22.54 16.03
CA GLY A 713 -13.21 -22.65 16.45
C GLY A 713 -14.19 -21.75 15.70
N ASP A 714 -13.69 -20.92 14.79
CA ASP A 714 -14.43 -20.00 13.91
C ASP A 714 -15.26 -20.74 12.83
N SER A 715 -15.85 -19.98 11.88
CA SER A 715 -16.58 -20.51 10.72
C SER A 715 -16.63 -19.48 9.59
N GLU A 716 -15.96 -19.77 8.48
CA GLU A 716 -15.68 -18.81 7.40
C GLU A 716 -16.32 -19.25 6.08
N VAL A 717 -16.77 -18.29 5.26
CA VAL A 717 -17.34 -18.54 3.93
C VAL A 717 -16.29 -19.11 2.97
N ASP A 718 -15.15 -18.45 2.86
CA ASP A 718 -14.05 -18.75 1.95
C ASP A 718 -13.55 -20.19 2.11
N SER A 719 -13.11 -20.55 3.32
CA SER A 719 -12.68 -21.91 3.65
C SER A 719 -13.78 -22.96 3.50
N THR A 720 -15.06 -22.62 3.78
CA THR A 720 -16.18 -23.55 3.56
C THR A 720 -16.44 -23.80 2.08
N ALA A 721 -16.31 -22.78 1.22
CA ALA A 721 -16.45 -22.91 -0.23
C ALA A 721 -15.30 -23.72 -0.84
N MET A 722 -14.05 -23.47 -0.41
CA MET A 722 -12.89 -24.24 -0.84
C MET A 722 -12.96 -25.71 -0.42
N ALA A 723 -13.36 -25.98 0.83
CA ALA A 723 -13.55 -27.34 1.31
C ALA A 723 -14.67 -28.07 0.55
N ALA A 724 -15.76 -27.38 0.20
CA ALA A 724 -16.83 -27.94 -0.63
C ALA A 724 -16.31 -28.32 -2.03
N MET A 725 -15.62 -27.41 -2.72
CA MET A 725 -15.03 -27.68 -4.05
C MET A 725 -14.00 -28.82 -4.04
N ALA A 726 -13.23 -28.96 -2.96
CA ALA A 726 -12.28 -30.07 -2.79
C ALA A 726 -12.97 -31.41 -2.53
N LEU A 727 -14.05 -31.42 -1.73
CA LEU A 727 -14.78 -32.64 -1.38
C LEU A 727 -15.71 -33.13 -2.50
N ASP A 728 -16.22 -32.24 -3.35
CA ASP A 728 -17.02 -32.55 -4.53
C ASP A 728 -16.29 -33.52 -5.49
N LEU A 729 -14.99 -33.29 -5.72
CA LEU A 729 -14.12 -34.13 -6.56
C LEU A 729 -13.92 -35.57 -6.07
N VAL A 730 -14.27 -35.87 -4.82
CA VAL A 730 -14.08 -37.21 -4.25
C VAL A 730 -15.10 -38.20 -4.82
N GLY A 731 -16.35 -37.75 -5.06
CA GLY A 731 -17.43 -38.58 -5.58
C GLY A 731 -17.84 -39.73 -4.65
N ASP A 732 -17.96 -39.47 -3.34
CA ASP A 732 -18.49 -40.44 -2.37
C ASP A 732 -19.61 -39.83 -1.51
N THR A 733 -20.55 -40.67 -1.07
CA THR A 733 -21.76 -40.27 -0.33
C THR A 733 -21.49 -39.51 0.97
N ARG A 734 -20.30 -39.63 1.56
CA ARG A 734 -19.90 -38.85 2.75
C ARG A 734 -19.44 -37.46 2.35
N SER A 735 -18.72 -37.33 1.23
CA SER A 735 -18.43 -36.04 0.58
C SER A 735 -19.71 -35.34 0.17
N ASP A 736 -20.63 -36.00 -0.55
CA ASP A 736 -21.85 -35.37 -1.07
C ASP A 736 -22.70 -34.78 0.06
N LYS A 737 -22.80 -35.49 1.19
CA LYS A 737 -23.45 -35.02 2.42
C LYS A 737 -22.71 -33.85 3.07
N ALA A 738 -21.38 -33.84 3.03
CA ALA A 738 -20.56 -32.74 3.55
C ALA A 738 -20.71 -31.48 2.69
N VAL A 739 -20.66 -31.61 1.36
CA VAL A 739 -20.89 -30.54 0.37
C VAL A 739 -22.31 -29.99 0.52
N THR A 740 -23.34 -30.84 0.56
CA THR A 740 -24.74 -30.43 0.76
C THR A 740 -24.93 -29.57 2.03
N LYS A 741 -24.25 -29.92 3.13
CA LYS A 741 -24.24 -29.11 4.36
C LYS A 741 -23.49 -27.78 4.17
N ALA A 742 -22.34 -27.81 3.51
CA ALA A 742 -21.54 -26.62 3.20
C ALA A 742 -22.37 -25.60 2.39
N LEU A 743 -23.00 -26.02 1.29
CA LEU A 743 -23.79 -25.14 0.43
C LEU A 743 -25.02 -24.56 1.16
N LYS A 744 -25.70 -25.37 1.97
CA LYS A 744 -26.80 -24.89 2.83
C LYS A 744 -26.31 -23.83 3.83
N TRP A 745 -25.14 -24.05 4.44
CA TRP A 745 -24.56 -23.09 5.38
C TRP A 745 -24.13 -21.80 4.68
N ILE A 746 -23.38 -21.88 3.57
CA ILE A 746 -22.98 -20.71 2.77
C ILE A 746 -24.23 -19.90 2.40
N ALA A 747 -25.25 -20.54 1.81
CA ALA A 747 -26.49 -19.86 1.42
C ALA A 747 -27.21 -19.13 2.59
N SER A 748 -27.05 -19.60 3.84
CA SER A 748 -27.58 -18.94 5.04
C SER A 748 -26.75 -17.74 5.53
N LYS A 749 -25.55 -17.53 4.97
CA LYS A 749 -24.66 -16.40 5.28
C LYS A 749 -24.75 -15.26 4.27
N GLN A 750 -25.55 -15.39 3.21
CA GLN A 750 -25.77 -14.28 2.28
C GLN A 750 -26.45 -13.10 2.99
N LEU A 751 -25.81 -11.93 2.90
CA LEU A 751 -26.28 -10.69 3.51
C LEU A 751 -27.39 -10.04 2.67
N ARG A 752 -28.11 -9.08 3.26
CA ARG A 752 -29.21 -8.34 2.59
C ARG A 752 -28.75 -7.62 1.32
N SER A 753 -27.48 -7.21 1.26
CA SER A 753 -26.80 -6.63 0.09
C SER A 753 -26.67 -7.59 -1.10
N GLY A 754 -26.74 -8.90 -0.84
CA GLY A 754 -26.36 -9.97 -1.77
C GLY A 754 -24.92 -10.47 -1.59
N GLY A 755 -24.08 -9.74 -0.86
CA GLY A 755 -22.72 -10.12 -0.49
C GLY A 755 -22.66 -11.09 0.69
N PHE A 756 -21.47 -11.29 1.25
CA PHE A 756 -21.17 -12.33 2.24
C PHE A 756 -20.16 -11.83 3.28
N PRO A 757 -20.26 -12.29 4.55
CA PRO A 757 -19.32 -11.91 5.59
C PRO A 757 -17.93 -12.51 5.33
N GLY A 758 -16.90 -11.69 5.47
CA GLY A 758 -15.48 -12.06 5.51
C GLY A 758 -14.71 -11.13 6.46
N ALA A 759 -13.37 -11.22 6.47
CA ALA A 759 -12.52 -10.47 7.39
C ALA A 759 -12.77 -8.94 7.37
N SER A 760 -13.04 -8.38 6.18
CA SER A 760 -13.30 -6.95 5.98
C SER A 760 -14.79 -6.56 6.01
N GLY A 761 -15.66 -7.38 6.60
CA GLY A 761 -17.11 -7.15 6.64
C GLY A 761 -17.85 -7.77 5.45
N ASP A 762 -18.64 -6.99 4.72
CA ASP A 762 -19.37 -7.45 3.52
C ASP A 762 -18.41 -7.56 2.32
N SER A 763 -17.78 -8.74 2.23
CA SER A 763 -16.53 -9.01 1.51
C SER A 763 -16.75 -9.39 0.04
N VAL A 764 -15.96 -8.78 -0.85
CA VAL A 764 -15.99 -9.08 -2.29
C VAL A 764 -15.39 -10.45 -2.60
N ASN A 765 -14.27 -10.82 -1.97
CA ASN A 765 -13.68 -12.15 -2.10
C ASN A 765 -14.67 -13.24 -1.64
N SER A 766 -15.22 -13.08 -0.43
CA SER A 766 -16.16 -14.05 0.15
C SER A 766 -17.43 -14.20 -0.68
N ALA A 767 -17.92 -13.12 -1.30
CA ALA A 767 -19.03 -13.19 -2.24
C ALA A 767 -18.66 -13.95 -3.53
N ALA A 768 -17.44 -13.79 -4.05
CA ALA A 768 -16.96 -14.48 -5.24
C ALA A 768 -16.74 -15.99 -5.01
N LEU A 769 -16.11 -16.37 -3.90
CA LEU A 769 -15.97 -17.76 -3.46
C LEU A 769 -17.34 -18.40 -3.15
N ALA A 770 -18.28 -17.65 -2.56
CA ALA A 770 -19.65 -18.12 -2.39
C ALA A 770 -20.35 -18.38 -3.73
N VAL A 771 -20.10 -17.59 -4.79
CA VAL A 771 -20.61 -17.89 -6.14
C VAL A 771 -20.04 -19.22 -6.66
N GLN A 772 -18.73 -19.47 -6.51
CA GLN A 772 -18.12 -20.75 -6.93
C GLN A 772 -18.67 -21.94 -6.14
N GLY A 773 -18.68 -21.84 -4.80
CA GLY A 773 -19.20 -22.90 -3.94
C GLY A 773 -20.67 -23.22 -4.22
N LEU A 774 -21.55 -22.21 -4.23
CA LEU A 774 -22.97 -22.42 -4.51
C LEU A 774 -23.26 -22.92 -5.93
N SER A 775 -22.35 -22.69 -6.89
CA SER A 775 -22.50 -23.18 -8.26
C SER A 775 -22.30 -24.69 -8.41
N LEU A 776 -21.77 -25.38 -7.39
CA LEU A 776 -21.79 -26.86 -7.33
C LEU A 776 -23.23 -27.42 -7.34
N ASP A 777 -24.21 -26.64 -6.90
CA ASP A 777 -25.65 -26.91 -7.07
C ASP A 777 -26.36 -25.64 -7.60
N ALA A 778 -25.87 -25.16 -8.74
CA ALA A 778 -26.35 -23.93 -9.37
C ALA A 778 -27.89 -23.88 -9.62
N PRO A 779 -28.60 -24.98 -9.99
CA PRO A 779 -30.05 -24.95 -10.14
C PRO A 779 -30.77 -24.55 -8.85
N LYS A 780 -30.33 -25.07 -7.69
CA LYS A 780 -30.93 -24.82 -6.38
C LYS A 780 -30.57 -23.45 -5.81
N TYR A 781 -29.33 -23.00 -6.00
CA TYR A 781 -28.84 -21.73 -5.44
C TYR A 781 -28.83 -20.56 -6.44
N LYS A 782 -29.51 -20.70 -7.57
CA LYS A 782 -29.63 -19.71 -8.65
C LYS A 782 -29.94 -18.29 -8.16
N THR A 783 -30.83 -18.15 -7.18
CA THR A 783 -31.23 -16.86 -6.60
C THR A 783 -30.09 -16.22 -5.80
N GLN A 784 -29.39 -17.00 -4.99
CA GLN A 784 -28.26 -16.55 -4.17
C GLN A 784 -27.08 -16.15 -5.07
N ILE A 785 -26.76 -16.98 -6.08
CA ILE A 785 -25.73 -16.70 -7.09
C ILE A 785 -26.05 -15.40 -7.83
N LYS A 786 -27.30 -15.18 -8.25
CA LYS A 786 -27.72 -13.93 -8.93
C LYS A 786 -27.58 -12.71 -8.02
N LYS A 787 -27.92 -12.82 -6.73
CA LYS A 787 -27.73 -11.74 -5.75
C LYS A 787 -26.26 -11.40 -5.54
N ALA A 788 -25.39 -12.41 -5.41
CA ALA A 788 -23.95 -12.22 -5.27
C ALA A 788 -23.30 -11.60 -6.52
N ARG A 789 -23.67 -12.04 -7.72
CA ARG A 789 -23.19 -11.40 -8.96
C ARG A 789 -23.60 -9.93 -9.05
N LYS A 790 -24.85 -9.60 -8.68
CA LYS A 790 -25.30 -8.19 -8.59
C LYS A 790 -24.57 -7.40 -7.50
N PHE A 791 -24.20 -8.04 -6.39
CA PHE A 791 -23.35 -7.42 -5.37
C PHE A 791 -21.95 -7.12 -5.93
N LEU A 792 -21.27 -8.11 -6.51
CA LEU A 792 -19.95 -7.94 -7.14
C LEU A 792 -19.96 -6.85 -8.21
N ALA A 793 -21.01 -6.78 -9.03
CA ALA A 793 -21.18 -5.73 -10.04
C ALA A 793 -21.26 -4.32 -9.43
N LYS A 794 -21.85 -4.17 -8.24
CA LYS A 794 -21.90 -2.90 -7.49
C LYS A 794 -20.57 -2.55 -6.81
N GLN A 795 -19.69 -3.52 -6.61
CA GLN A 795 -18.35 -3.33 -6.02
C GLN A 795 -17.26 -3.15 -7.08
N GLN A 796 -17.59 -3.27 -8.37
CA GLN A 796 -16.67 -2.99 -9.46
C GLN A 796 -16.61 -1.49 -9.74
N ASN A 797 -15.39 -0.94 -9.72
CA ASN A 797 -15.10 0.47 -9.92
C ASN A 797 -14.97 0.81 -11.41
N ARG A 798 -14.94 2.12 -11.74
CA ARG A 798 -14.89 2.62 -13.12
C ARG A 798 -13.67 2.14 -13.91
N ASP A 799 -12.53 1.95 -13.25
CA ASP A 799 -11.28 1.43 -13.83
C ASP A 799 -11.31 -0.09 -14.10
N GLY A 800 -12.37 -0.78 -13.67
CA GLY A 800 -12.59 -2.21 -13.84
C GLY A 800 -12.18 -3.07 -12.65
N GLY A 801 -11.41 -2.52 -11.70
CA GLY A 801 -11.05 -3.21 -10.46
C GLY A 801 -12.20 -3.22 -9.46
N PHE A 802 -11.97 -3.79 -8.27
CA PHE A 802 -13.00 -4.01 -7.26
C PHE A 802 -12.56 -3.50 -5.89
N ASN A 803 -13.52 -2.99 -5.12
CA ASN A 803 -13.32 -2.70 -3.69
C ASN A 803 -13.12 -3.99 -2.89
N VAL A 804 -12.46 -3.92 -1.74
CA VAL A 804 -12.26 -5.09 -0.84
C VAL A 804 -13.58 -5.52 -0.18
N ALA A 805 -14.39 -4.54 0.26
CA ALA A 805 -15.68 -4.78 0.92
C ALA A 805 -16.62 -3.57 0.74
N ALA A 806 -17.93 -3.80 0.82
CA ALA A 806 -18.95 -2.78 0.52
C ALA A 806 -18.99 -1.59 1.50
N GLY A 807 -18.50 -1.79 2.73
CA GLY A 807 -18.35 -0.75 3.75
C GLY A 807 -16.91 -0.38 4.07
N GLY A 808 -15.95 -0.86 3.27
CA GLY A 808 -14.52 -0.57 3.44
C GLY A 808 -14.08 0.71 2.71
N GLN A 809 -12.77 0.98 2.76
CA GLN A 809 -12.13 2.02 1.94
C GLN A 809 -12.45 1.78 0.45
N ARG A 810 -12.91 2.83 -0.23
CA ARG A 810 -13.18 2.79 -1.67
C ARG A 810 -11.88 2.94 -2.45
N GLY A 811 -11.67 2.06 -3.42
CA GLY A 811 -10.45 1.95 -4.21
C GLY A 811 -10.34 0.55 -4.80
N SER A 812 -9.73 0.44 -5.98
CA SER A 812 -9.56 -0.85 -6.66
C SER A 812 -8.33 -1.60 -6.15
N ASP A 813 -8.56 -2.70 -5.42
CA ASP A 813 -7.51 -3.63 -4.98
C ASP A 813 -7.33 -4.76 -6.00
N VAL A 814 -6.07 -5.13 -6.29
CA VAL A 814 -5.75 -6.21 -7.23
C VAL A 814 -6.17 -7.57 -6.66
N ARG A 815 -6.05 -7.82 -5.35
CA ARG A 815 -6.42 -9.12 -4.77
C ARG A 815 -7.93 -9.36 -4.81
N ALA A 816 -8.71 -8.37 -4.38
CA ALA A 816 -10.16 -8.36 -4.55
C ALA A 816 -10.55 -8.48 -6.03
N SER A 817 -9.83 -7.81 -6.95
CA SER A 817 -10.13 -7.86 -8.39
C SER A 817 -9.89 -9.23 -9.03
N THR A 818 -8.78 -9.92 -8.71
CA THR A 818 -8.53 -11.27 -9.24
C THR A 818 -9.59 -12.25 -8.75
N GLN A 819 -9.89 -12.23 -7.45
CA GLN A 819 -10.85 -13.12 -6.81
C GLN A 819 -12.30 -12.84 -7.28
N ALA A 820 -12.71 -11.58 -7.34
CA ALA A 820 -14.04 -11.17 -7.82
C ALA A 820 -14.28 -11.56 -9.28
N LEU A 821 -13.31 -11.26 -10.15
CA LEU A 821 -13.45 -11.45 -11.59
C LEU A 821 -13.56 -12.94 -11.93
N GLY A 822 -12.68 -13.77 -11.37
CA GLY A 822 -12.72 -15.22 -11.58
C GLY A 822 -13.93 -15.88 -10.90
N GLY A 823 -14.16 -15.57 -9.62
CA GLY A 823 -15.20 -16.22 -8.82
C GLY A 823 -16.62 -15.89 -9.29
N ALA A 824 -16.86 -14.71 -9.89
CA ALA A 824 -18.15 -14.36 -10.48
C ALA A 824 -18.66 -15.38 -11.51
N LEU A 825 -17.77 -16.05 -12.26
CA LEU A 825 -18.15 -17.09 -13.23
C LEU A 825 -18.79 -18.31 -12.57
N GLY A 826 -18.45 -18.60 -11.31
CA GLY A 826 -18.95 -19.76 -10.57
C GLY A 826 -18.27 -21.08 -10.90
N THR A 827 -17.25 -21.07 -11.76
CA THR A 827 -16.46 -22.27 -12.07
C THR A 827 -15.66 -22.70 -10.85
N SER A 828 -15.83 -23.95 -10.40
CA SER A 828 -15.07 -24.51 -9.28
C SER A 828 -13.59 -24.66 -9.64
N PHE A 829 -12.67 -24.41 -8.71
CA PHE A 829 -11.25 -24.75 -8.90
C PHE A 829 -11.04 -26.25 -9.20
N GLY A 830 -11.96 -27.10 -8.75
CA GLY A 830 -11.97 -28.52 -9.08
C GLY A 830 -12.23 -28.82 -10.56
N THR A 831 -12.97 -27.97 -11.26
CA THR A 831 -13.39 -28.18 -12.67
C THR A 831 -12.94 -27.09 -13.64
N LEU A 832 -12.22 -26.07 -13.17
CA LEU A 832 -11.65 -25.01 -14.00
C LEU A 832 -10.68 -25.61 -15.03
N VAL A 833 -10.90 -25.31 -16.31
CA VAL A 833 -10.04 -25.67 -17.45
C VAL A 833 -10.09 -24.53 -18.46
N ARG A 834 -8.94 -24.16 -19.00
CA ARG A 834 -8.73 -23.19 -20.08
C ARG A 834 -7.63 -23.69 -21.00
N ASP A 835 -8.00 -24.07 -22.21
CA ASP A 835 -7.02 -24.39 -23.24
C ASP A 835 -6.22 -23.13 -23.65
N LEU A 836 -4.90 -23.30 -23.82
CA LEU A 836 -3.94 -22.29 -24.25
C LEU A 836 -3.25 -22.68 -25.58
N ASP A 837 -3.65 -23.76 -26.24
CA ASP A 837 -3.12 -24.12 -27.55
C ASP A 837 -3.40 -23.03 -28.59
N GLY A 838 -2.44 -22.82 -29.50
CA GLY A 838 -2.45 -21.73 -30.46
C GLY A 838 -2.18 -20.32 -29.89
N THR A 839 -2.14 -20.15 -28.56
CA THR A 839 -1.83 -18.85 -27.92
C THR A 839 -0.33 -18.59 -27.86
N ARG A 840 0.06 -17.31 -27.74
CA ARG A 840 1.47 -16.90 -27.60
C ARG A 840 1.62 -15.94 -26.41
N PRO A 841 2.74 -15.99 -25.66
CA PRO A 841 3.06 -14.96 -24.67
C PRO A 841 3.06 -13.58 -25.32
N GLN A 842 2.28 -12.65 -24.78
CA GLN A 842 2.25 -11.27 -25.26
C GLN A 842 3.42 -10.47 -24.66
N PRO A 843 4.36 -9.95 -25.48
CA PRO A 843 5.55 -9.27 -24.99
C PRO A 843 5.26 -8.12 -24.00
N PRO A 844 6.22 -7.74 -23.15
CA PRO A 844 6.17 -6.48 -22.42
C PRO A 844 6.04 -5.32 -23.43
N GLY A 845 5.00 -4.49 -23.27
CA GLY A 845 4.82 -3.27 -24.08
C GLY A 845 3.96 -3.39 -25.35
N ALA A 846 3.65 -4.59 -25.85
CA ALA A 846 2.76 -4.73 -27.01
C ALA A 846 1.28 -4.63 -26.60
N SER A 847 0.58 -3.56 -26.99
CA SER A 847 -0.89 -3.53 -27.12
C SER A 847 -1.34 -4.36 -28.34
N SER A 848 -2.59 -4.80 -28.37
CA SER A 848 -3.16 -5.58 -29.49
C SER A 848 -3.65 -4.72 -30.67
N ASP A 849 -3.51 -3.41 -30.57
CA ASP A 849 -3.97 -2.43 -31.54
C ASP A 849 -2.80 -1.47 -31.82
N ASP A 850 -2.11 -1.68 -32.95
CA ASP A 850 -1.53 -0.62 -33.80
C ASP A 850 -0.76 -1.20 -35.02
N PRO A 851 -1.04 -0.74 -36.26
CA PRO A 851 -0.16 -0.93 -37.40
C PRO A 851 0.89 0.19 -37.48
N ALA A 852 2.11 -0.12 -37.01
CA ALA A 852 3.39 0.52 -37.34
C ALA A 852 3.53 2.06 -37.27
N GLY A 853 4.14 2.59 -36.19
CA GLY A 853 4.97 3.81 -36.29
C GLY A 853 5.17 4.68 -35.03
N ALA A 854 6.43 4.83 -34.61
CA ALA A 854 6.99 5.91 -33.76
C ALA A 854 6.73 5.88 -32.21
N PRO A 855 7.65 6.46 -31.38
CA PRO A 855 7.68 6.33 -29.91
C PRO A 855 7.04 7.53 -29.18
N GLY A 856 6.74 7.50 -27.88
CA GLY A 856 6.91 6.46 -26.86
C GLY A 856 7.22 7.11 -25.51
N ASP A 857 6.27 7.14 -24.57
CA ASP A 857 6.36 7.92 -23.34
C ASP A 857 5.90 7.12 -22.10
N GLY A 858 6.60 7.28 -20.97
CA GLY A 858 6.62 6.30 -19.88
C GLY A 858 5.87 6.73 -18.62
N GLY A 859 4.79 6.00 -18.26
CA GLY A 859 4.01 6.23 -17.04
C GLY A 859 4.14 5.14 -15.98
N SER A 860 4.31 5.55 -14.72
CA SER A 860 4.22 4.73 -13.49
C SER A 860 3.74 5.62 -12.35
N GLY A 861 2.89 5.18 -11.41
CA GLY A 861 2.23 3.89 -11.25
C GLY A 861 1.52 3.85 -9.89
N THR A 862 0.28 3.35 -9.83
CA THR A 862 -0.58 3.41 -8.64
C THR A 862 -0.41 2.21 -7.69
N ASP A 863 -0.43 2.49 -6.38
CA ASP A 863 -0.18 1.53 -5.30
C ASP A 863 -1.45 0.88 -4.72
N ILE A 864 -1.27 -0.20 -3.96
CA ILE A 864 -2.34 -1.11 -3.48
C ILE A 864 -2.36 -1.16 -1.94
N VAL A 865 -3.54 -0.99 -1.34
CA VAL A 865 -3.74 -1.12 0.13
C VAL A 865 -4.13 -2.56 0.49
N THR A 866 -3.35 -3.22 1.35
CA THR A 866 -3.60 -4.60 1.81
C THR A 866 -3.96 -4.65 3.30
N PRO A 867 -5.11 -5.24 3.67
CA PRO A 867 -5.37 -5.73 5.03
C PRO A 867 -5.40 -7.27 5.11
N GLY A 868 -4.48 -7.83 5.89
CA GLY A 868 -4.52 -9.15 6.58
C GLY A 868 -5.14 -10.38 5.90
N GLY A 869 -4.32 -11.37 5.52
CA GLY A 869 -4.84 -12.64 5.00
C GLY A 869 -3.85 -13.74 4.61
N GLY A 870 -2.72 -13.91 5.31
CA GLY A 870 -1.77 -15.00 5.02
C GLY A 870 -0.64 -15.08 6.05
N PRO A 871 -0.33 -16.26 6.63
CA PRO A 871 0.67 -16.38 7.70
C PRO A 871 2.10 -16.50 7.17
N GLU A 872 3.03 -16.09 8.03
CA GLU A 872 4.45 -15.90 7.75
C GLU A 872 5.23 -17.21 7.50
N GLY A 873 6.30 -17.10 6.71
CA GLY A 873 7.22 -18.19 6.41
C GLY A 873 8.10 -17.86 5.20
N GLY A 874 9.06 -16.95 5.37
CA GLY A 874 10.01 -16.55 4.32
C GLY A 874 11.44 -17.05 4.58
N SER A 875 12.06 -17.64 3.55
CA SER A 875 13.51 -17.86 3.45
C SER A 875 13.89 -17.70 1.98
N GLY A 876 14.98 -17.00 1.65
CA GLY A 876 15.28 -16.65 0.25
C GLY A 876 16.75 -16.35 -0.07
N GLY A 877 16.98 -15.66 -1.20
CA GLY A 877 18.27 -15.13 -1.67
C GLY A 877 18.58 -15.55 -3.11
N GLY A 878 18.72 -14.69 -4.14
CA GLY A 878 18.71 -13.22 -4.26
C GLY A 878 20.06 -12.58 -4.69
N SER A 879 20.23 -12.11 -5.94
CA SER A 879 21.41 -11.42 -6.61
C SER A 879 21.98 -12.10 -7.88
N ALA A 880 22.36 -11.44 -9.00
CA ALA A 880 22.34 -10.03 -9.39
C ALA A 880 22.73 -9.83 -10.89
N ALA A 881 22.55 -8.59 -11.38
CA ALA A 881 23.25 -7.89 -12.49
C ALA A 881 22.99 -8.33 -13.96
N GLY A 882 22.84 -7.34 -14.85
CA GLY A 882 22.73 -7.54 -16.32
C GLY A 882 22.02 -6.40 -17.06
N ASP A 883 22.53 -5.18 -16.95
CA ASP A 883 21.85 -3.94 -17.35
C ASP A 883 22.17 -3.47 -18.79
N THR A 884 21.35 -2.54 -19.32
CA THR A 884 21.63 -1.50 -20.36
C THR A 884 21.30 -1.78 -21.86
N PRO A 885 21.45 -0.80 -22.81
CA PRO A 885 20.29 0.01 -23.24
C PRO A 885 20.22 0.26 -24.78
N THR A 886 19.27 1.08 -25.26
CA THR A 886 19.39 1.74 -26.58
C THR A 886 18.98 3.21 -26.54
N GLY A 887 19.99 4.09 -26.48
CA GLY A 887 19.92 5.51 -26.81
C GLY A 887 21.26 5.92 -27.46
N PRO A 888 21.28 6.75 -28.51
CA PRO A 888 22.47 6.86 -29.36
C PRO A 888 23.57 7.79 -28.81
N LEU A 889 24.73 7.19 -28.55
CA LEU A 889 26.09 7.68 -28.80
C LEU A 889 26.46 9.15 -28.47
N ALA A 890 27.29 9.30 -27.44
CA ALA A 890 28.33 10.32 -27.37
C ALA A 890 29.69 9.68 -27.00
N SER A 891 30.78 10.19 -27.57
CA SER A 891 32.10 9.53 -27.64
C SER A 891 32.85 9.40 -26.31
N THR A 892 33.29 8.17 -25.97
CA THR A 892 34.36 7.90 -24.99
C THR A 892 35.43 6.90 -25.49
N GLY A 893 35.36 6.48 -26.76
CA GLY A 893 36.19 5.41 -27.34
C GLY A 893 37.69 5.71 -27.50
N ALA A 894 38.17 6.90 -27.14
CA ALA A 894 39.54 7.34 -27.36
C ALA A 894 40.53 7.02 -26.21
N GLN A 895 40.04 6.67 -25.01
CA GLN A 895 40.91 6.49 -23.83
C GLN A 895 41.29 5.02 -23.53
N VAL A 896 40.49 4.04 -23.96
CA VAL A 896 40.75 2.62 -23.69
C VAL A 896 41.92 2.08 -24.55
N THR A 897 42.01 2.50 -25.81
CA THR A 897 43.14 2.16 -26.71
C THR A 897 44.47 2.74 -26.22
N GLY A 898 44.46 3.93 -25.61
CA GLY A 898 45.66 4.53 -24.99
C GLY A 898 46.18 3.72 -23.80
N LEU A 899 45.29 3.29 -22.91
CA LEU A 899 45.66 2.45 -21.76
C LEU A 899 46.11 1.04 -22.16
N ALA A 900 45.49 0.44 -23.18
CA ALA A 900 45.92 -0.84 -23.72
C ALA A 900 47.33 -0.78 -24.37
N LEU A 901 47.62 0.30 -25.11
CA LEU A 901 48.96 0.54 -25.67
C LEU A 901 50.01 0.79 -24.58
N ALA A 902 49.68 1.56 -23.53
CA ALA A 902 50.58 1.77 -22.39
C ALA A 902 50.91 0.46 -21.66
N ALA A 903 49.90 -0.40 -21.42
CA ALA A 903 50.11 -1.72 -20.83
C ALA A 903 50.98 -2.63 -21.71
N ALA A 904 50.77 -2.64 -23.04
CA ALA A 904 51.59 -3.40 -23.98
C ALA A 904 53.05 -2.93 -23.98
N VAL A 905 53.30 -1.62 -23.95
CA VAL A 905 54.66 -1.04 -23.85
C VAL A 905 55.34 -1.41 -22.54
N LEU A 906 54.63 -1.39 -21.41
CA LEU A 906 55.18 -1.80 -20.11
C LEU A 906 55.51 -3.30 -20.07
N CYS A 907 54.66 -4.16 -20.63
CA CYS A 907 54.95 -5.60 -20.77
C CYS A 907 56.17 -5.87 -21.67
N LEU A 908 56.30 -5.14 -22.79
CA LEU A 908 57.47 -5.24 -23.67
C LEU A 908 58.76 -4.69 -23.03
N ALA A 909 58.65 -3.65 -22.21
CA ALA A 909 59.77 -3.12 -21.43
C ALA A 909 60.23 -4.12 -20.36
N GLY A 910 59.30 -4.74 -19.62
CA GLY A 910 59.58 -5.80 -18.63
C GLY A 910 60.17 -7.06 -19.27
N TRP A 911 59.68 -7.47 -20.44
CA TRP A 911 60.27 -8.57 -21.20
C TRP A 911 61.68 -8.23 -21.67
N ARG A 912 61.92 -7.00 -22.19
CA ARG A 912 63.26 -6.55 -22.59
C ARG A 912 64.23 -6.49 -21.41
N THR A 913 63.84 -6.01 -20.23
CA THR A 913 64.74 -6.00 -19.07
C THR A 913 65.08 -7.41 -18.58
N LEU A 914 64.12 -8.34 -18.58
CA LEU A 914 64.38 -9.76 -18.28
C LEU A 914 65.32 -10.43 -19.31
N VAL A 915 65.15 -10.14 -20.61
CA VAL A 915 66.04 -10.66 -21.67
C VAL A 915 67.42 -10.03 -21.63
N VAL A 916 67.55 -8.73 -21.33
CA VAL A 916 68.85 -8.05 -21.17
C VAL A 916 69.56 -8.50 -19.90
N ALA A 917 68.86 -8.73 -18.79
CA ALA A 917 69.44 -9.31 -17.58
C ALA A 917 69.96 -10.74 -17.85
N ARG A 918 69.19 -11.58 -18.55
CA ARG A 918 69.62 -12.94 -18.94
C ARG A 918 70.76 -12.94 -19.96
N ARG A 919 70.85 -11.95 -20.88
CA ARG A 919 71.97 -11.83 -21.82
C ARG A 919 73.24 -11.23 -21.21
N ARG A 920 73.14 -10.37 -20.19
CA ARG A 920 74.31 -9.85 -19.46
C ARG A 920 74.95 -10.87 -18.51
N GLY A 921 74.23 -11.92 -18.12
CA GLY A 921 74.79 -13.05 -17.37
C GLY A 921 75.61 -14.06 -18.19
N GLY A 922 75.72 -13.89 -19.52
CA GLY A 922 76.35 -14.87 -20.43
C GLY A 922 77.64 -14.42 -21.13
N LEU A 923 78.14 -13.20 -20.88
CA LEU A 923 79.29 -12.62 -21.59
C LEU A 923 80.24 -11.84 -20.66
N ALA A 924 80.87 -12.55 -19.71
CA ALA A 924 82.01 -12.06 -18.94
C ALA A 924 82.85 -13.25 -18.42
N GLY A 925 83.66 -13.85 -19.30
CA GLY A 925 84.46 -15.04 -18.98
C GLY A 925 85.38 -15.46 -20.12
N GLY A 926 86.45 -14.69 -20.34
CA GLY A 926 87.51 -14.97 -21.33
C GLY A 926 88.73 -14.09 -21.05
N PRO A 927 89.97 -14.55 -21.28
CA PRO A 927 91.02 -14.33 -20.29
C PRO A 927 92.19 -13.44 -20.72
N ARG A 928 92.73 -12.66 -19.77
CA ARG A 928 94.12 -12.75 -19.29
C ARG A 928 94.36 -11.84 -18.08
#